data_AF-V5HU27-F1
#
_entry.id   AF-V5HU27-F1
#
_cell.length_a   1.000
_cell.length_b   1.000
_cell.length_c   1.000
_cell.angle_alpha   90.00
_cell.angle_beta   90.00
_cell.angle_gamma   90.00
#
_symmetry.space_group_name_H-M   'P 1'
#
loop_
_entity.id
_entity.type
_entity.pdbx_description
1 polymer ?
#
loop_
_entity_poly.entity_id
_entity_poly.type
_entity_poly.pdbx_seq_one_letter_code
_entity_poly.pdbx_strand_id
1 'polypeptide(L)'
;MCTIQTCRDTSDAVELCEPLGLYLKTVARLNVSIQLPQMKTPGKSISNWEVMEKLRQAIRPEEFTTLKISKTTLEFIRFEGEVENKSALKTIVSRLEGSTVKLSGFPDNLRIRAAEAKVPFPTRHDWDSYFRDARDMDEMKPGERPDTIYVQGLPCKWFADKRRDPDRPSELLVRQAFSSLGEVRCLDIPLLDPYQKDAEAAVGKISTFSFSQDLTFDVYVQYKEYIGFVKAMDSLRGMKLMYKTPEGRAFAANIKVDFDKSQHLSEESITRRQQEKLKMEALEREREERVLRERQEEERLREAERKRLKEEEELRERKREEKQRRKEERKRREEEERRRKEEEAQRLKEAEEQRLREEEELRRKAEEEARKKREEEELKRQREEEERRRRVEEELRRRREEEEERKRLEEEARRRREEEIRKAREEEELRRRYQEELRRKWEEEEARRKREEELWRRQEEEELLRKAREEELRRRLEFQEAVRREEEAEGLRRLKVEGLRKKREEELSGGRKKEGKGKKRREEDRKKRKKRERKRRRSEGREGWSGEEWETSRDVGKRQRGDRELELKRMREEEEQRELQLAKEREEEKRKAEEEEKRRREAQEQRSAAEATRKLQATHLLQELFELVRAQKKREEEEKEAAAAAAARVSCSQEDSSDEAELREELLRQEQLLREKLLRNLEAKKRQKALEAKLQSSANQMADASNILVSASRS
;
A
#
# COMPACT_ATOMS: atom_id res chain seq x y z
N MET A 1 -1.08 -29.28 -0.35
CA MET A 1 -1.66 -29.08 0.99
C MET A 1 -1.01 -30.06 1.93
N CYS A 2 -0.45 -29.59 3.04
CA CYS A 2 0.05 -30.45 4.09
C CYS A 2 -1.15 -31.19 4.72
N THR A 3 -1.07 -32.51 4.76
CA THR A 3 -2.12 -33.37 5.34
C THR A 3 -1.61 -33.91 6.66
N ILE A 4 -2.26 -33.54 7.76
CA ILE A 4 -1.97 -34.10 9.09
C ILE A 4 -2.77 -35.38 9.24
N GLN A 5 -2.10 -36.47 9.59
CA GLN A 5 -2.68 -37.80 9.72
C GLN A 5 -2.32 -38.40 11.07
N THR A 6 -3.23 -39.18 11.66
CA THR A 6 -2.92 -39.96 12.87
C THR A 6 -1.90 -41.05 12.53
N CYS A 7 -0.86 -41.19 13.35
CA CYS A 7 0.19 -42.19 13.18
C CYS A 7 -0.03 -43.32 14.18
N ARG A 8 -0.34 -44.54 13.71
CA ARG A 8 -0.58 -45.70 14.58
C ARG A 8 0.72 -46.36 15.00
N ASP A 9 1.64 -46.57 14.05
CA ASP A 9 2.97 -47.10 14.32
C ASP A 9 4.02 -46.00 14.41
N THR A 10 4.83 -46.00 15.48
CA THR A 10 5.91 -45.03 15.71
C THR A 10 7.31 -45.68 15.77
N SER A 11 7.42 -46.96 15.42
CA SER A 11 8.64 -47.77 15.55
C SER A 11 9.83 -47.30 14.70
N ASP A 12 9.58 -46.70 13.54
CA ASP A 12 10.61 -46.18 12.61
C ASP A 12 10.84 -44.66 12.74
N ALA A 13 10.30 -44.03 13.80
CA ALA A 13 10.47 -42.61 14.04
C ALA A 13 11.86 -42.30 14.63
N VAL A 14 12.53 -41.29 14.07
CA VAL A 14 13.84 -40.78 14.50
C VAL A 14 13.62 -39.48 15.27
N GLU A 15 14.32 -39.27 16.37
CA GLU A 15 14.20 -38.06 17.18
C GLU A 15 14.69 -36.82 16.43
N LEU A 16 13.88 -35.76 16.44
CA LEU A 16 14.27 -34.42 15.99
C LEU A 16 14.46 -33.50 17.19
N CYS A 17 13.45 -33.42 18.06
CA CYS A 17 13.48 -32.60 19.26
C CYS A 17 12.54 -33.21 20.31
N GLU A 18 13.09 -34.06 21.17
CA GLU A 18 12.34 -34.75 22.23
C GLU A 18 11.60 -33.79 23.18
N PRO A 19 12.17 -32.65 23.64
CA PRO A 19 11.46 -31.72 24.52
C PRO A 19 10.18 -31.12 23.92
N LEU A 20 10.10 -31.07 22.58
CA LEU A 20 8.93 -30.60 21.85
C LEU A 20 8.05 -31.75 21.35
N GLY A 21 8.40 -32.99 21.65
CA GLY A 21 7.72 -34.18 21.15
C GLY A 21 7.82 -34.34 19.63
N LEU A 22 8.85 -33.78 18.99
CA LEU A 22 9.02 -33.79 17.54
C LEU A 22 9.99 -34.89 17.10
N TYR A 23 9.57 -35.61 16.08
CA TYR A 23 10.27 -36.74 15.48
C TYR A 23 10.16 -36.66 13.95
N LEU A 24 11.02 -37.39 13.24
CA LEU A 24 10.97 -37.59 11.81
C LEU A 24 10.58 -39.02 11.51
N LYS A 25 9.60 -39.21 10.62
CA LYS A 25 9.18 -40.53 10.16
C LYS A 25 9.42 -40.64 8.66
N THR A 26 9.84 -41.82 8.20
CA THR A 26 10.12 -42.02 6.78
C THR A 26 8.86 -41.90 5.93
N VAL A 27 8.96 -41.22 4.79
CA VAL A 27 7.87 -41.12 3.81
C VAL A 27 7.90 -42.38 2.96
N ALA A 28 7.06 -43.35 3.32
CA ALA A 28 6.97 -44.63 2.63
C ALA A 28 5.91 -44.57 1.52
N ARG A 29 6.33 -44.17 0.30
CA ARG A 29 5.45 -44.03 -0.87
C ARG A 29 5.78 -45.05 -1.95
N LEU A 30 4.76 -45.55 -2.65
CA LEU A 30 4.89 -46.41 -3.82
C LEU A 30 4.04 -45.91 -4.98
N ASN A 31 4.50 -46.21 -6.18
CA ASN A 31 3.77 -46.04 -7.42
C ASN A 31 3.27 -47.40 -7.89
N VAL A 32 1.96 -47.52 -8.09
CA VAL A 32 1.32 -48.74 -8.62
C VAL A 32 0.75 -48.42 -9.99
N SER A 33 1.23 -49.09 -11.03
CA SER A 33 0.77 -48.95 -12.40
C SER A 33 0.04 -50.22 -12.84
N ILE A 34 -1.20 -50.08 -13.29
CA ILE A 34 -2.02 -51.17 -13.80
C ILE A 34 -2.16 -50.98 -15.30
N GLN A 35 -1.74 -51.99 -16.06
CA GLN A 35 -1.86 -51.96 -17.51
C GLN A 35 -3.27 -52.35 -17.92
N LEU A 36 -3.91 -51.49 -18.71
CA LEU A 36 -5.25 -51.70 -19.23
C LEU A 36 -5.17 -52.46 -20.57
N PRO A 37 -6.14 -53.34 -20.87
CA PRO A 37 -6.22 -54.00 -22.16
C PRO A 37 -6.67 -52.99 -23.21
N GLN A 38 -6.21 -53.14 -24.46
CA GLN A 38 -6.71 -52.32 -25.57
C GLN A 38 -8.20 -52.62 -25.76
N MET A 39 -9.05 -51.67 -25.36
CA MET A 39 -10.49 -51.83 -25.35
C MET A 39 -11.01 -52.01 -26.78
N LYS A 40 -11.32 -53.26 -27.16
CA LYS A 40 -11.86 -53.61 -28.49
C LYS A 40 -13.34 -53.23 -28.65
N THR A 41 -14.05 -52.96 -27.55
CA THR A 41 -15.48 -52.59 -27.55
C THR A 41 -15.67 -51.20 -26.94
N PRO A 42 -16.19 -50.21 -27.70
CA PRO A 42 -16.50 -48.89 -27.16
C PRO A 42 -17.64 -48.98 -26.13
N GLY A 43 -17.52 -48.29 -24.99
CA GLY A 43 -18.59 -48.15 -23.99
C GLY A 43 -18.37 -48.86 -22.65
N LYS A 44 -17.35 -49.71 -22.49
CA LYS A 44 -17.01 -50.33 -21.19
C LYS A 44 -15.99 -49.48 -20.42
N SER A 45 -16.38 -48.84 -19.31
CA SER A 45 -15.44 -48.11 -18.46
C SER A 45 -14.93 -48.96 -17.30
N ILE A 46 -13.70 -48.69 -16.85
CA ILE A 46 -13.13 -49.30 -15.64
C ILE A 46 -13.42 -48.39 -14.45
N SER A 47 -14.02 -48.96 -13.40
CA SER A 47 -14.24 -48.22 -12.16
C SER A 47 -12.94 -48.05 -11.40
N ASN A 48 -12.50 -46.81 -11.25
CA ASN A 48 -11.32 -46.46 -10.43
C ASN A 48 -11.46 -46.97 -8.98
N TRP A 49 -12.67 -46.95 -8.43
CA TRP A 49 -12.94 -47.42 -7.08
C TRP A 49 -12.75 -48.93 -6.94
N GLU A 50 -13.21 -49.71 -7.91
CA GLU A 50 -13.04 -51.17 -7.92
C GLU A 50 -11.55 -51.54 -7.91
N VAL A 51 -10.77 -50.84 -8.74
CA VAL A 51 -9.32 -51.03 -8.82
C VAL A 51 -8.65 -50.69 -7.48
N MET A 52 -9.00 -49.57 -6.85
CA MET A 52 -8.48 -49.20 -5.53
C MET A 52 -8.82 -50.25 -4.47
N GLU A 53 -10.03 -50.79 -4.49
CA GLU A 53 -10.47 -51.79 -3.52
C GLU A 53 -9.76 -53.14 -3.71
N LYS A 54 -9.54 -53.56 -4.96
CA LYS A 54 -8.71 -54.73 -5.28
C LYS A 54 -7.27 -54.55 -4.81
N LEU A 55 -6.70 -53.34 -4.95
CA LEU A 55 -5.38 -53.04 -4.41
C LEU A 55 -5.35 -53.11 -2.88
N ARG A 56 -6.35 -52.56 -2.18
CA ARG A 56 -6.47 -52.69 -0.72
C ARG A 56 -6.58 -54.14 -0.27
N GLN A 57 -7.33 -54.96 -0.99
CA GLN A 57 -7.45 -56.40 -0.71
C GLN A 57 -6.11 -57.13 -0.90
N ALA A 58 -5.36 -56.79 -1.95
CA ALA A 58 -4.09 -57.44 -2.30
C ALA A 58 -2.96 -57.16 -1.29
N ILE A 59 -3.05 -56.08 -0.51
CA ILE A 59 -2.01 -55.71 0.45
C ILE A 59 -2.26 -56.16 1.88
N ARG A 60 -3.39 -56.81 2.20
CA ARG A 60 -3.67 -57.27 3.57
C ARG A 60 -2.61 -58.27 4.07
N PRO A 61 -2.20 -58.22 5.36
CA PRO A 61 -2.78 -57.43 6.46
C PRO A 61 -2.38 -55.95 6.51
N GLU A 62 -1.45 -55.51 5.67
CA GLU A 62 -1.05 -54.10 5.61
C GLU A 62 -2.15 -53.20 5.00
N GLU A 63 -2.14 -51.92 5.36
CA GLU A 63 -3.12 -50.92 4.89
C GLU A 63 -2.42 -49.71 4.26
N PHE A 64 -3.06 -49.10 3.24
CA PHE A 64 -2.64 -47.81 2.73
C PHE A 64 -3.16 -46.70 3.65
N THR A 65 -2.26 -45.81 4.09
CA THR A 65 -2.66 -44.57 4.78
C THR A 65 -3.35 -43.63 3.79
N THR A 66 -2.80 -43.54 2.59
CA THR A 66 -3.35 -42.70 1.52
C THR A 66 -3.22 -43.45 0.20
N LEU A 67 -4.29 -43.55 -0.58
CA LEU A 67 -4.26 -44.12 -1.93
C LEU A 67 -4.98 -43.17 -2.88
N LYS A 68 -4.24 -42.58 -3.81
CA LYS A 68 -4.78 -41.62 -4.78
C LYS A 68 -4.36 -41.97 -6.20
N ILE A 69 -5.16 -41.52 -7.16
CA ILE A 69 -4.85 -41.68 -8.58
C ILE A 69 -3.87 -40.57 -8.97
N SER A 70 -2.74 -40.96 -9.54
CA SER A 70 -1.70 -40.04 -10.03
C SER A 70 -1.93 -39.69 -11.50
N LYS A 71 -2.21 -40.69 -12.35
CA LYS A 71 -2.42 -40.49 -13.79
C LYS A 71 -3.30 -41.59 -14.35
N THR A 72 -4.30 -41.23 -15.14
CA THR A 72 -5.14 -42.17 -15.89
C THR A 72 -4.94 -41.94 -17.38
N THR A 73 -4.66 -43.02 -18.12
CA THR A 73 -4.58 -43.01 -19.59
C THR A 73 -5.42 -44.17 -20.15
N LEU A 74 -5.58 -44.23 -21.47
CA LEU A 74 -6.25 -45.36 -22.14
C LEU A 74 -5.48 -46.69 -21.97
N GLU A 75 -4.18 -46.62 -21.70
CA GLU A 75 -3.28 -47.78 -21.63
C GLU A 75 -2.96 -48.21 -20.20
N PHE A 76 -3.01 -47.30 -19.24
CA PHE A 76 -2.67 -47.62 -17.85
C PHE A 76 -3.30 -46.65 -16.84
N ILE A 77 -3.44 -47.13 -15.61
CA ILE A 77 -3.80 -46.32 -14.44
C ILE A 77 -2.64 -46.34 -13.47
N ARG A 78 -2.13 -45.17 -13.07
CA ARG A 78 -1.12 -45.01 -12.02
C ARG A 78 -1.75 -44.51 -10.74
N PHE A 79 -1.49 -45.23 -9.67
CA PHE A 79 -1.81 -44.87 -8.31
C PHE A 79 -0.54 -44.49 -7.57
N GLU A 80 -0.69 -43.56 -6.63
CA GLU A 80 0.31 -43.20 -5.65
C GLU A 80 -0.23 -43.58 -4.28
N GLY A 81 0.41 -44.56 -3.66
CA GLY A 81 0.07 -45.08 -2.34
C GLY A 81 1.09 -44.63 -1.30
N GLU A 82 0.63 -44.27 -0.12
CA GLU A 82 1.45 -44.06 1.08
C GLU A 82 1.08 -45.10 2.13
N VAL A 83 2.09 -45.65 2.78
CA VAL A 83 1.96 -46.67 3.83
C VAL A 83 2.63 -46.18 5.11
N GLU A 84 2.29 -46.79 6.25
CA GLU A 84 2.78 -46.29 7.54
C GLU A 84 4.29 -46.49 7.71
N ASN A 85 4.86 -47.63 7.28
CA ASN A 85 6.27 -47.96 7.54
C ASN A 85 7.03 -48.34 6.28
N LYS A 86 8.35 -48.05 6.28
CA LYS A 86 9.25 -48.47 5.20
C LYS A 86 9.43 -49.99 5.08
N SER A 87 9.32 -50.73 6.18
CA SER A 87 9.33 -52.21 6.15
C SER A 87 8.09 -52.75 5.44
N ALA A 88 6.90 -52.25 5.79
CA ALA A 88 5.64 -52.59 5.13
C ALA A 88 5.67 -52.24 3.63
N LEU A 89 6.27 -51.10 3.26
CA LEU A 89 6.45 -50.71 1.86
C LEU A 89 7.18 -51.77 1.04
N LYS A 90 8.30 -52.29 1.54
CA LYS A 90 9.07 -53.33 0.84
C LYS A 90 8.23 -54.60 0.65
N THR A 91 7.53 -55.05 1.69
CA THR A 91 6.63 -56.21 1.62
C THR A 91 5.52 -56.00 0.59
N ILE A 92 4.88 -54.84 0.61
CA ILE A 92 3.77 -54.50 -0.30
C ILE A 92 4.26 -54.44 -1.76
N VAL A 93 5.40 -53.79 -2.03
CA VAL A 93 5.97 -53.71 -3.38
C VAL A 93 6.25 -55.11 -3.92
N SER A 94 6.88 -55.99 -3.12
CA SER A 94 7.14 -57.37 -3.52
C SER A 94 5.86 -58.20 -3.73
N ARG A 95 4.78 -57.92 -3.00
CA ARG A 95 3.49 -58.63 -3.14
C ARG A 95 2.67 -58.14 -4.34
N LEU A 96 2.76 -56.85 -4.68
CA LEU A 96 2.03 -56.25 -5.79
C LEU A 96 2.75 -56.40 -7.14
N GLU A 97 4.08 -56.40 -7.15
CA GLU A 97 4.86 -56.50 -8.39
C GLU A 97 4.62 -57.85 -9.07
N GLY A 98 4.14 -57.80 -10.32
CA GLY A 98 3.82 -59.02 -11.09
C GLY A 98 2.51 -59.68 -10.70
N SER A 99 1.79 -59.16 -9.71
CA SER A 99 0.45 -59.64 -9.34
C SER A 99 -0.59 -59.30 -10.41
N THR A 100 -1.71 -60.01 -10.41
CA THR A 100 -2.80 -59.78 -11.35
C THR A 100 -4.12 -59.48 -10.66
N VAL A 101 -4.91 -58.57 -11.22
CA VAL A 101 -6.23 -58.20 -10.72
C VAL A 101 -7.29 -58.47 -11.78
N LYS A 102 -8.34 -59.17 -11.36
CA LYS A 102 -9.54 -59.40 -12.16
C LYS A 102 -10.59 -58.34 -11.84
N LEU A 103 -11.00 -57.60 -12.87
CA LEU A 103 -12.03 -56.57 -12.78
C LEU A 103 -13.37 -57.08 -13.31
N SER A 104 -14.46 -56.58 -12.73
CA SER A 104 -15.81 -56.85 -13.19
C SER A 104 -16.02 -56.34 -14.63
N GLY A 105 -16.63 -57.17 -15.48
CA GLY A 105 -16.90 -56.81 -16.88
C GLY A 105 -15.74 -56.97 -17.87
N PHE A 106 -14.55 -57.39 -17.39
CA PHE A 106 -13.36 -57.66 -18.21
C PHE A 106 -12.92 -59.14 -18.11
N PRO A 107 -12.66 -59.81 -19.25
CA PRO A 107 -12.21 -61.21 -19.24
C PRO A 107 -10.73 -61.35 -18.88
N ASP A 108 -9.91 -60.34 -19.19
CA ASP A 108 -8.46 -60.39 -19.04
C ASP A 108 -8.03 -60.02 -17.62
N ASN A 109 -7.07 -60.77 -17.09
CA ASN A 109 -6.41 -60.45 -15.83
C ASN A 109 -5.41 -59.31 -16.06
N LEU A 110 -5.56 -58.21 -15.32
CA LEU A 110 -4.71 -57.03 -15.48
C LEU A 110 -3.45 -57.17 -14.66
N ARG A 111 -2.30 -56.93 -15.28
CA ARG A 111 -0.99 -57.00 -14.61
C ARG A 111 -0.70 -55.72 -13.84
N ILE A 112 -0.27 -55.90 -12.61
CA ILE A 112 0.14 -54.83 -11.69
C ILE A 112 1.67 -54.70 -11.74
N ARG A 113 2.15 -53.46 -11.80
CA ARG A 113 3.54 -53.08 -11.55
C ARG A 113 3.59 -52.14 -10.36
N ALA A 114 4.41 -52.44 -9.36
CA ALA A 114 4.58 -51.63 -8.16
C ALA A 114 6.07 -51.32 -7.97
N ALA A 115 6.39 -50.06 -7.68
CA ALA A 115 7.75 -49.64 -7.37
C ALA A 115 7.74 -48.59 -6.26
N GLU A 116 8.81 -48.55 -5.46
CA GLU A 116 9.02 -47.47 -4.48
C GLU A 116 9.05 -46.11 -5.19
N ALA A 117 8.26 -45.16 -4.70
CA ALA A 117 8.17 -43.83 -5.27
C ALA A 117 9.34 -42.99 -4.77
N LYS A 118 10.14 -42.47 -5.70
CA LYS A 118 11.19 -41.49 -5.36
C LYS A 118 10.54 -40.17 -4.96
N VAL A 119 10.68 -39.78 -3.69
CA VAL A 119 10.26 -38.46 -3.22
C VAL A 119 11.20 -37.40 -3.81
N PRO A 120 10.68 -36.41 -4.57
CA PRO A 120 11.49 -35.31 -5.07
C PRO A 120 12.14 -34.55 -3.91
N PHE A 121 13.46 -34.44 -3.92
CA PHE A 121 14.24 -33.74 -2.90
C PHE A 121 15.56 -33.26 -3.52
N PRO A 122 16.02 -32.03 -3.24
CA PRO A 122 17.30 -31.54 -3.76
C PRO A 122 18.47 -32.41 -3.33
N THR A 123 19.35 -32.71 -4.27
CA THR A 123 20.59 -33.45 -4.00
C THR A 123 21.73 -32.48 -3.74
N ARG A 124 22.82 -33.00 -3.17
CA ARG A 124 24.03 -32.20 -2.94
C ARG A 124 24.55 -31.51 -4.19
N HIS A 125 24.52 -32.22 -5.31
CA HIS A 125 24.90 -31.65 -6.58
C HIS A 125 23.99 -30.49 -7.00
N ASP A 126 22.70 -30.55 -6.69
CA ASP A 126 21.74 -29.51 -7.09
C ASP A 126 22.03 -28.18 -6.41
N TRP A 127 22.30 -28.17 -5.10
CA TRP A 127 22.64 -26.93 -4.40
C TRP A 127 24.09 -26.50 -4.65
N ASP A 128 25.06 -27.42 -4.66
CA ASP A 128 26.47 -27.06 -4.93
C ASP A 128 26.63 -26.47 -6.35
N SER A 129 25.90 -26.99 -7.35
CA SER A 129 25.91 -26.41 -8.70
C SER A 129 25.19 -25.07 -8.76
N TYR A 130 24.03 -24.95 -8.11
CA TYR A 130 23.27 -23.71 -8.11
C TYR A 130 24.08 -22.53 -7.56
N PHE A 131 24.68 -22.69 -6.37
CA PHE A 131 25.43 -21.60 -5.74
C PHE A 131 26.76 -21.29 -6.45
N ARG A 132 27.40 -22.29 -7.07
CA ARG A 132 28.61 -22.07 -7.88
C ARG A 132 28.30 -21.29 -9.17
N ASP A 133 27.17 -21.59 -9.81
CA ASP A 133 26.85 -21.08 -11.15
C ASP A 133 26.00 -19.78 -11.10
N ALA A 134 25.42 -19.43 -9.94
CA ALA A 134 24.66 -18.20 -9.72
C ALA A 134 25.58 -16.95 -9.74
N ARG A 135 25.20 -15.93 -10.52
CA ARG A 135 26.01 -14.71 -10.69
C ARG A 135 25.74 -13.64 -9.64
N ASP A 136 24.59 -13.74 -9.00
CA ASP A 136 24.02 -12.80 -8.05
C ASP A 136 24.22 -13.22 -6.59
N MET A 137 24.94 -14.32 -6.34
CA MET A 137 25.18 -14.92 -5.03
C MET A 137 26.67 -14.85 -4.67
N ASP A 138 26.99 -14.44 -3.44
CA ASP A 138 28.36 -14.42 -2.90
C ASP A 138 28.55 -15.49 -1.81
N GLU A 139 29.40 -16.50 -2.07
CA GLU A 139 29.71 -17.57 -1.11
C GLU A 139 30.26 -17.07 0.25
N MET A 140 30.85 -15.87 0.26
CA MET A 140 31.39 -15.29 1.50
C MET A 140 30.29 -14.70 2.38
N LYS A 141 29.12 -14.39 1.81
CA LYS A 141 28.01 -13.77 2.53
C LYS A 141 27.02 -14.81 3.08
N PRO A 142 26.61 -14.70 4.36
CA PRO A 142 25.54 -15.54 4.91
C PRO A 142 24.23 -15.34 4.14
N GLY A 143 23.53 -16.42 3.83
CA GLY A 143 22.24 -16.36 3.10
C GLY A 143 22.36 -16.25 1.58
N GLU A 144 23.58 -16.15 1.05
CA GLU A 144 23.88 -16.22 -0.39
C GLU A 144 24.70 -17.47 -0.75
N ARG A 145 24.72 -18.45 0.16
CA ARG A 145 25.46 -19.71 0.04
C ARG A 145 24.58 -20.87 0.54
N PRO A 146 25.01 -22.13 0.40
CA PRO A 146 24.27 -23.27 0.93
C PRO A 146 24.36 -23.35 2.47
N ASP A 147 23.70 -22.40 3.15
CA ASP A 147 23.54 -22.32 4.60
C ASP A 147 22.09 -22.17 5.05
N THR A 148 21.17 -21.89 4.11
CA THR A 148 19.77 -21.59 4.40
C THR A 148 18.85 -22.64 3.79
N ILE A 149 18.07 -23.31 4.64
CA ILE A 149 16.98 -24.20 4.21
C ILE A 149 15.65 -23.46 4.25
N TYR A 150 14.75 -23.85 3.34
CA TYR A 150 13.37 -23.40 3.30
C TYR A 150 12.44 -24.60 3.50
N VAL A 151 11.62 -24.53 4.54
CA VAL A 151 10.70 -25.61 4.92
C VAL A 151 9.27 -25.12 4.80
N GLN A 152 8.48 -25.82 4.00
CA GLN A 152 7.07 -25.53 3.75
C GLN A 152 6.15 -26.51 4.47
N GLY A 153 5.01 -26.00 4.94
CA GLY A 153 3.90 -26.82 5.44
C GLY A 153 4.09 -27.36 6.86
N LEU A 154 4.80 -26.63 7.73
CA LEU A 154 4.92 -26.98 9.15
C LEU A 154 3.61 -26.68 9.90
N PRO A 155 3.05 -27.59 10.71
CA PRO A 155 1.81 -27.30 11.44
C PRO A 155 1.97 -26.23 12.52
N CYS A 156 1.17 -25.16 12.49
CA CYS A 156 1.26 -24.03 13.44
C CYS A 156 1.18 -24.50 14.90
N LYS A 157 0.19 -25.36 15.21
CA LYS A 157 -0.08 -25.85 16.57
C LYS A 157 1.05 -26.68 17.18
N TRP A 158 1.93 -27.27 16.37
CA TRP A 158 3.05 -28.07 16.87
C TRP A 158 4.21 -27.20 17.32
N PHE A 159 4.27 -25.96 16.82
CA PHE A 159 5.29 -24.99 17.15
C PHE A 159 4.72 -23.78 17.90
N ALA A 160 3.48 -23.87 18.39
CA ALA A 160 2.82 -22.77 19.10
C ALA A 160 3.12 -22.80 20.60
N ASP A 161 3.31 -21.62 21.20
CA ASP A 161 3.32 -21.50 22.65
C ASP A 161 1.88 -21.49 23.16
N LYS A 162 1.44 -22.63 23.67
CA LYS A 162 0.08 -22.87 24.16
C LYS A 162 -0.39 -21.87 25.23
N ARG A 163 0.54 -21.19 25.92
CA ARG A 163 0.19 -20.19 26.95
C ARG A 163 -0.07 -18.81 26.39
N ARG A 164 0.56 -18.48 25.26
CA ARG A 164 0.55 -17.12 24.70
C ARG A 164 -0.37 -17.00 23.49
N ASP A 165 -0.17 -17.86 22.50
CA ASP A 165 -0.92 -17.85 21.25
C ASP A 165 -0.97 -19.29 20.68
N PRO A 166 -2.07 -20.03 20.91
CA PRO A 166 -2.14 -21.46 20.59
C PRO A 166 -2.25 -21.76 19.08
N ASP A 167 -2.61 -20.77 18.27
CA ASP A 167 -2.81 -20.93 16.83
C ASP A 167 -1.65 -20.36 16.01
N ARG A 168 -0.69 -19.67 16.64
CA ARG A 168 0.46 -19.04 15.98
C ARG A 168 1.78 -19.71 16.33
N PRO A 169 2.67 -19.98 15.34
CA PRO A 169 3.97 -20.56 15.62
C PRO A 169 4.86 -19.59 16.41
N SER A 170 5.69 -20.14 17.28
CA SER A 170 6.68 -19.43 18.09
C SER A 170 8.06 -19.61 17.50
N GLU A 171 8.72 -18.49 17.15
CA GLU A 171 10.08 -18.49 16.62
C GLU A 171 11.06 -19.26 17.52
N LEU A 172 10.90 -19.16 18.84
CA LEU A 172 11.74 -19.83 19.82
C LEU A 172 11.62 -21.36 19.74
N LEU A 173 10.39 -21.88 19.58
CA LEU A 173 10.16 -23.32 19.49
C LEU A 173 10.66 -23.86 18.15
N VAL A 174 10.49 -23.11 17.06
CA VAL A 174 11.07 -23.50 15.77
C VAL A 174 12.60 -23.48 15.84
N ARG A 175 13.20 -22.45 16.42
CA ARG A 175 14.65 -22.37 16.63
C ARG A 175 15.14 -23.56 17.45
N GLN A 176 14.47 -23.90 18.55
CA GLN A 176 14.81 -25.05 19.39
C GLN A 176 14.73 -26.37 18.60
N ALA A 177 13.67 -26.55 17.81
CA ALA A 177 13.47 -27.77 17.02
C ALA A 177 14.57 -27.98 15.97
N PHE A 178 14.96 -26.93 15.25
CA PHE A 178 15.96 -27.02 14.19
C PHE A 178 17.40 -26.90 14.70
N SER A 179 17.61 -26.45 15.94
CA SER A 179 18.94 -26.41 16.57
C SER A 179 19.54 -27.81 16.80
N SER A 180 18.73 -28.88 16.80
CA SER A 180 19.23 -30.25 16.90
C SER A 180 19.98 -30.71 15.64
N LEU A 181 19.72 -30.09 14.48
CA LEU A 181 20.36 -30.41 13.21
C LEU A 181 21.67 -29.62 13.01
N GLY A 182 21.76 -28.43 13.61
CA GLY A 182 22.92 -27.55 13.59
C GLY A 182 22.64 -26.21 14.26
N GLU A 183 23.68 -25.43 14.54
CA GLU A 183 23.51 -24.13 15.18
C GLU A 183 22.83 -23.12 14.24
N VAL A 184 21.65 -22.63 14.65
CA VAL A 184 20.83 -21.69 13.87
C VAL A 184 21.34 -20.26 14.05
N ARG A 185 21.78 -19.63 12.95
CA ARG A 185 22.20 -18.22 12.89
C ARG A 185 20.99 -17.31 12.91
N CYS A 186 20.16 -17.41 11.89
CA CYS A 186 18.98 -16.59 11.66
C CYS A 186 17.79 -17.49 11.32
N LEU A 187 16.60 -17.04 11.68
CA LEU A 187 15.37 -17.75 11.40
C LEU A 187 14.31 -16.71 11.11
N ASP A 188 13.52 -16.93 10.06
CA ASP A 188 12.40 -16.07 9.73
C ASP A 188 11.16 -16.88 9.36
N ILE A 189 10.02 -16.46 9.91
CA ILE A 189 8.70 -17.05 9.67
C ILE A 189 7.84 -15.98 9.02
N PRO A 190 7.67 -16.02 7.68
CA PRO A 190 6.85 -15.04 6.95
C PRO A 190 5.44 -14.83 7.50
N LEU A 191 4.81 -15.89 8.02
CA LEU A 191 3.49 -15.82 8.65
C LEU A 191 3.45 -14.85 9.86
N LEU A 192 4.59 -14.60 10.51
CA LEU A 192 4.67 -13.73 11.67
C LEU A 192 4.73 -12.24 11.33
N ASP A 193 4.97 -11.87 10.07
CA ASP A 193 5.00 -10.48 9.63
C ASP A 193 3.63 -10.02 9.11
N PRO A 194 2.92 -9.10 9.81
CA PRO A 194 1.63 -8.60 9.36
C PRO A 194 1.69 -7.91 8.00
N TYR A 195 2.80 -7.25 7.67
CA TYR A 195 2.93 -6.42 6.47
C TYR A 195 3.41 -7.23 5.24
N GLN A 196 3.88 -8.46 5.43
CA GLN A 196 4.32 -9.32 4.34
C GLN A 196 3.15 -9.81 3.47
N LYS A 197 1.96 -9.98 4.08
CA LYS A 197 0.72 -10.30 3.34
C LYS A 197 0.36 -9.20 2.32
N ASP A 198 0.60 -7.95 2.67
CA ASP A 198 0.33 -6.79 1.82
C ASP A 198 1.36 -6.65 0.69
N ALA A 199 2.64 -6.96 0.97
CA ALA A 199 3.69 -7.00 -0.05
C ALA A 199 3.47 -8.12 -1.08
N GLU A 200 3.07 -9.33 -0.65
CA GLU A 200 2.76 -10.42 -1.58
C GLU A 200 1.48 -10.17 -2.38
N ALA A 201 0.47 -9.52 -1.78
CA ALA A 201 -0.74 -9.07 -2.47
C ALA A 201 -0.43 -7.98 -3.52
N ALA A 202 0.54 -7.10 -3.26
CA ALA A 202 0.99 -6.07 -4.19
C ALA A 202 1.74 -6.67 -5.41
N VAL A 203 2.39 -7.83 -5.26
CA VAL A 203 3.10 -8.56 -6.34
C VAL A 203 2.16 -9.42 -7.21
N GLY A 204 0.84 -9.31 -7.02
CA GLY A 204 -0.14 -10.02 -7.85
C GLY A 204 -0.23 -11.52 -7.59
N LYS A 205 0.40 -12.01 -6.50
CA LYS A 205 0.04 -13.32 -5.92
C LYS A 205 -1.30 -13.15 -5.22
N ILE A 206 -2.38 -13.23 -6.00
CA ILE A 206 -3.74 -13.29 -5.47
C ILE A 206 -3.79 -14.55 -4.59
N SER A 207 -3.64 -14.38 -3.27
CA SER A 207 -3.96 -15.42 -2.30
C SER A 207 -5.47 -15.58 -2.33
N THR A 208 -5.93 -16.50 -3.18
CA THR A 208 -7.32 -16.95 -3.18
C THR A 208 -7.62 -17.47 -1.78
N PHE A 209 -8.57 -16.80 -1.11
CA PHE A 209 -9.07 -17.04 0.23
C PHE A 209 -8.93 -18.51 0.63
N SER A 210 -7.80 -18.87 1.23
CA SER A 210 -7.50 -20.24 1.61
C SER A 210 -7.59 -20.30 3.11
N PHE A 211 -8.79 -20.64 3.58
CA PHE A 211 -9.12 -20.94 4.97
C PHE A 211 -8.19 -22.02 5.60
N SER A 212 -7.30 -22.63 4.81
CA SER A 212 -6.32 -23.64 5.22
C SER A 212 -4.88 -23.13 5.34
N GLN A 213 -4.53 -21.91 4.90
CA GLN A 213 -3.17 -21.37 5.04
C GLN A 213 -2.80 -21.05 6.50
N ASP A 214 -3.78 -20.87 7.40
CA ASP A 214 -3.50 -20.55 8.81
C ASP A 214 -3.17 -21.79 9.67
N LEU A 215 -3.32 -23.01 9.13
CA LEU A 215 -3.01 -24.26 9.86
C LEU A 215 -1.54 -24.66 9.75
N THR A 216 -0.84 -24.19 8.71
CA THR A 216 0.56 -24.48 8.48
C THR A 216 1.34 -23.24 8.09
N PHE A 217 2.61 -23.16 8.47
CA PHE A 217 3.50 -22.06 8.14
C PHE A 217 4.73 -22.56 7.37
N ASP A 218 5.38 -21.62 6.71
CA ASP A 218 6.67 -21.82 6.07
C ASP A 218 7.76 -21.10 6.89
N VAL A 219 8.99 -21.60 6.84
CA VAL A 219 10.12 -21.03 7.58
C VAL A 219 11.40 -21.09 6.78
N TYR A 220 12.22 -20.05 6.91
CA TYR A 220 13.60 -20.04 6.48
C TYR A 220 14.51 -20.20 7.69
N VAL A 221 15.43 -21.17 7.63
CA VAL A 221 16.37 -21.47 8.71
C VAL A 221 17.77 -21.40 8.15
N GLN A 222 18.55 -20.42 8.61
CA GLN A 222 19.95 -20.23 8.26
C GLN A 222 20.83 -20.81 9.36
N TYR A 223 21.73 -21.72 8.99
CA TYR A 223 22.72 -22.30 9.88
C TYR A 223 24.00 -21.48 9.89
N LYS A 224 24.74 -21.51 11.01
CA LYS A 224 26.06 -20.85 11.08
C LYS A 224 27.11 -21.56 10.23
N GLU A 225 27.04 -22.88 10.16
CA GLU A 225 28.04 -23.73 9.51
C GLU A 225 27.40 -24.58 8.39
N TYR A 226 28.16 -24.81 7.31
CA TYR A 226 27.74 -25.68 6.20
C TYR A 226 27.37 -27.09 6.66
N ILE A 227 28.06 -27.62 7.68
CA ILE A 227 27.75 -28.95 8.21
C ILE A 227 26.35 -29.01 8.82
N GLY A 228 25.86 -27.92 9.43
CA GLY A 228 24.49 -27.82 9.94
C GLY A 228 23.46 -27.87 8.80
N PHE A 229 23.73 -27.14 7.72
CA PHE A 229 22.90 -27.16 6.51
C PHE A 229 22.84 -28.57 5.88
N VAL A 230 23.99 -29.21 5.66
CA VAL A 230 24.04 -30.57 5.06
C VAL A 230 23.34 -31.58 5.96
N LYS A 231 23.60 -31.57 7.28
CA LYS A 231 22.92 -32.45 8.24
C LYS A 231 21.41 -32.25 8.20
N ALA A 232 20.93 -31.01 8.11
CA ALA A 232 19.51 -30.73 8.03
C ALA A 232 18.89 -31.26 6.72
N MET A 233 19.54 -31.00 5.57
CA MET A 233 19.08 -31.51 4.28
C MET A 233 19.07 -33.05 4.25
N ASP A 234 20.11 -33.70 4.77
CA ASP A 234 20.17 -35.17 4.82
C ASP A 234 19.15 -35.78 5.79
N SER A 235 18.95 -35.17 6.96
CA SER A 235 18.02 -35.68 7.98
C SER A 235 16.56 -35.53 7.56
N LEU A 236 16.21 -34.44 6.88
CA LEU A 236 14.84 -34.16 6.44
C LEU A 236 14.50 -34.83 5.09
N ARG A 237 15.49 -35.41 4.41
CA ARG A 237 15.31 -36.04 3.10
C ARG A 237 14.38 -37.24 3.17
N GLY A 238 13.25 -37.14 2.47
CA GLY A 238 12.26 -38.22 2.42
C GLY A 238 11.62 -38.50 3.78
N MET A 239 11.61 -37.50 4.68
CA MET A 239 10.97 -37.58 5.98
C MET A 239 9.70 -36.71 6.01
N LYS A 240 8.75 -37.14 6.85
CA LYS A 240 7.60 -36.35 7.30
C LYS A 240 7.78 -36.04 8.78
N LEU A 241 7.26 -34.90 9.20
CA LEU A 241 7.33 -34.49 10.59
C LEU A 241 6.30 -35.29 11.40
N MET A 242 6.67 -35.78 12.57
CA MET A 242 5.79 -36.49 13.47
C MET A 242 5.81 -35.82 14.85
N TYR A 243 4.63 -35.62 15.43
CA TYR A 243 4.47 -35.06 16.76
C TYR A 243 3.82 -36.08 17.69
N LYS A 244 4.49 -36.37 18.81
CA LYS A 244 3.95 -37.19 19.91
C LYS A 244 3.41 -36.26 20.99
N THR A 245 2.11 -36.39 21.25
CA THR A 245 1.48 -35.71 22.39
C THR A 245 1.93 -36.33 23.71
N PRO A 246 1.89 -35.57 24.82
CA PRO A 246 2.11 -36.13 26.17
C PRO A 246 1.13 -37.24 26.54
N GLU A 247 -0.04 -37.28 25.90
CA GLU A 247 -1.07 -38.33 26.06
C GLU A 247 -0.74 -39.64 25.32
N GLY A 248 0.39 -39.71 24.61
CA GLY A 248 0.82 -40.89 23.85
C GLY A 248 0.23 -40.99 22.44
N ARG A 249 -0.61 -40.04 22.00
CA ARG A 249 -1.11 -39.98 20.62
C ARG A 249 -0.03 -39.42 19.70
N ALA A 250 0.11 -39.99 18.50
CA ALA A 250 1.07 -39.54 17.49
C ALA A 250 0.37 -39.06 16.21
N PHE A 251 0.90 -37.99 15.63
CA PHE A 251 0.41 -37.38 14.38
C PHE A 251 1.57 -37.16 13.43
N ALA A 252 1.36 -37.32 12.12
CA ALA A 252 2.35 -37.12 11.09
C ALA A 252 1.87 -36.07 10.07
N ALA A 253 2.78 -35.22 9.60
CA ALA A 253 2.52 -34.12 8.68
C ALA A 253 3.58 -34.10 7.58
N ASN A 254 3.12 -34.05 6.33
CA ASN A 254 4.00 -33.98 5.17
C ASN A 254 4.60 -32.58 5.04
N ILE A 255 5.92 -32.50 5.11
CA ILE A 255 6.69 -31.27 4.94
C ILE A 255 7.40 -31.29 3.59
N LYS A 256 7.67 -30.11 3.03
CA LYS A 256 8.52 -29.97 1.84
C LYS A 256 9.73 -29.13 2.20
N VAL A 257 10.91 -29.61 1.85
CA VAL A 257 12.18 -28.94 2.15
C VAL A 257 12.92 -28.66 0.86
N ASP A 258 13.43 -27.44 0.74
CA ASP A 258 14.29 -26.98 -0.34
C ASP A 258 15.43 -26.13 0.25
N PHE A 259 16.41 -25.74 -0.57
CA PHE A 259 17.38 -24.72 -0.20
C PHE A 259 16.93 -23.35 -0.70
N ASP A 260 17.35 -22.29 -0.03
CA ASP A 260 16.97 -20.94 -0.41
C ASP A 260 17.64 -20.50 -1.72
N LYS A 261 16.84 -19.96 -2.64
CA LYS A 261 17.26 -19.42 -3.95
C LYS A 261 16.97 -17.92 -4.07
N SER A 262 16.35 -17.35 -3.03
CA SER A 262 15.81 -15.99 -3.03
C SER A 262 16.63 -15.02 -2.19
N GLN A 263 17.68 -15.50 -1.53
CA GLN A 263 18.48 -14.71 -0.59
C GLN A 263 17.62 -14.13 0.53
N HIS A 264 16.63 -14.87 1.01
CA HIS A 264 15.62 -14.38 1.95
C HIS A 264 16.24 -13.92 3.26
N LEU A 265 17.28 -14.65 3.69
CA LEU A 265 18.06 -14.38 4.89
C LEU A 265 19.43 -13.74 4.61
N SER A 266 19.63 -13.14 3.43
CA SER A 266 20.78 -12.25 3.21
C SER A 266 20.60 -10.94 3.99
N GLU A 267 21.71 -10.29 4.31
CA GLU A 267 21.68 -9.00 5.02
C GLU A 267 20.89 -7.94 4.24
N GLU A 268 21.01 -7.92 2.91
CA GLU A 268 20.25 -7.00 2.05
C GLU A 268 18.74 -7.25 2.12
N SER A 269 18.30 -8.51 1.99
CA SER A 269 16.87 -8.85 2.05
C SER A 269 16.28 -8.61 3.45
N ILE A 270 17.04 -8.90 4.51
CA ILE A 270 16.61 -8.64 5.89
C ILE A 270 16.47 -7.14 6.12
N THR A 271 17.48 -6.34 5.75
CA THR A 271 17.46 -4.88 5.95
C THR A 271 16.38 -4.21 5.11
N ARG A 272 16.18 -4.61 3.86
CA ARG A 272 15.09 -4.14 3.00
C ARG A 272 13.72 -4.38 3.64
N ARG A 273 13.44 -5.61 4.11
CA ARG A 273 12.17 -5.94 4.78
C ARG A 273 11.97 -5.15 6.08
N GLN A 274 13.04 -4.94 6.85
CA GLN A 274 12.97 -4.12 8.06
C GLN A 274 12.68 -2.65 7.76
N GLN A 275 13.29 -2.08 6.71
CA GLN A 275 13.02 -0.72 6.28
C GLN A 275 11.58 -0.56 5.76
N GLU A 276 11.10 -1.50 4.95
CA GLU A 276 9.72 -1.54 4.47
C GLU A 276 8.73 -1.60 5.65
N LYS A 277 8.99 -2.47 6.63
CA LYS A 277 8.19 -2.57 7.85
C LYS A 277 8.17 -1.25 8.63
N LEU A 278 9.32 -0.62 8.86
CA LEU A 278 9.39 0.67 9.55
C LEU A 278 8.65 1.78 8.78
N LYS A 279 8.73 1.78 7.45
CA LYS A 279 8.01 2.73 6.60
C LYS A 279 6.50 2.54 6.70
N MET A 280 6.03 1.29 6.66
CA MET A 280 4.61 0.97 6.79
C MET A 280 4.07 1.34 8.17
N GLU A 281 4.81 1.02 9.23
CA GLU A 281 4.46 1.39 10.60
C GLU A 281 4.44 2.91 10.80
N ALA A 282 5.37 3.66 10.19
CA ALA A 282 5.36 5.12 10.23
C ALA A 282 4.13 5.71 9.53
N LEU A 283 3.75 5.16 8.36
CA LEU A 283 2.55 5.59 7.64
C LEU A 283 1.27 5.27 8.42
N GLU A 284 1.21 4.14 9.12
CA GLU A 284 0.08 3.78 9.98
C GLU A 284 -0.04 4.73 11.17
N ARG A 285 1.07 5.02 11.86
CA ARG A 285 1.09 6.02 12.95
C ARG A 285 0.71 7.41 12.47
N GLU A 286 1.17 7.84 11.30
CA GLU A 286 0.78 9.14 10.72
C GLU A 286 -0.73 9.19 10.46
N ARG A 287 -1.32 8.10 9.95
CA ARG A 287 -2.77 8.00 9.76
C ARG A 287 -3.51 8.06 11.09
N GLU A 288 -3.06 7.33 12.10
CA GLU A 288 -3.64 7.35 13.45
C GLU A 288 -3.55 8.73 14.09
N GLU A 289 -2.39 9.40 13.99
CA GLU A 289 -2.21 10.76 14.46
C GLU A 289 -3.11 11.75 13.72
N ARG A 290 -3.26 11.60 12.39
CA ARG A 290 -4.16 12.45 11.59
C ARG A 290 -5.60 12.30 12.05
N VAL A 291 -6.06 11.07 12.31
CA VAL A 291 -7.39 10.80 12.85
C VAL A 291 -7.54 11.40 14.26
N LEU A 292 -6.52 11.30 15.11
CA LEU A 292 -6.56 11.89 16.44
C LEU A 292 -6.61 13.43 16.40
N ARG A 293 -5.83 14.05 15.50
CA ARG A 293 -5.85 15.51 15.27
C ARG A 293 -7.20 15.98 14.74
N GLU A 294 -7.77 15.30 13.75
CA GLU A 294 -9.11 15.59 13.23
C GLU A 294 -10.16 15.49 14.35
N ARG A 295 -10.06 14.48 15.22
CA ARG A 295 -10.96 14.32 16.39
C ARG A 295 -10.79 15.45 17.41
N GLN A 296 -9.56 15.88 17.70
CA GLN A 296 -9.28 17.00 18.60
C GLN A 296 -9.78 18.33 18.01
N GLU A 297 -9.60 18.57 16.72
CA GLU A 297 -10.11 19.76 16.04
C GLU A 297 -11.64 19.78 16.04
N GLU A 298 -12.29 18.64 15.78
CA GLU A 298 -13.74 18.51 15.88
C GLU A 298 -14.25 18.82 17.30
N GLU A 299 -13.56 18.33 18.33
CA GLU A 299 -13.90 18.62 19.72
C GLU A 299 -13.73 20.11 20.06
N ARG A 300 -12.63 20.74 19.63
CA ARG A 300 -12.41 22.19 19.80
C ARG A 300 -13.46 23.03 19.07
N LEU A 301 -13.86 22.62 17.87
CA LEU A 301 -14.90 23.31 17.12
C LEU A 301 -16.25 23.21 17.83
N ARG A 302 -16.60 22.03 18.37
CA ARG A 302 -17.80 21.83 19.20
C ARG A 302 -17.77 22.67 20.48
N GLU A 303 -16.62 22.80 21.14
CA GLU A 303 -16.49 23.64 22.32
C GLU A 303 -16.62 25.14 21.98
N ALA A 304 -16.01 25.58 20.88
CA ALA A 304 -16.14 26.95 20.39
C ALA A 304 -17.58 27.28 19.99
N GLU A 305 -18.30 26.35 19.35
CA GLU A 305 -19.72 26.47 19.03
C GLU A 305 -20.57 26.59 20.30
N ARG A 306 -20.31 25.75 21.32
CA ARG A 306 -20.98 25.85 22.63
C ARG A 306 -20.74 27.20 23.29
N LYS A 307 -19.52 27.74 23.22
CA LYS A 307 -19.20 29.05 23.80
C LYS A 307 -19.90 30.18 23.07
N ARG A 308 -19.93 30.13 21.72
CA ARG A 308 -20.68 31.09 20.90
C ARG A 308 -22.16 31.09 21.19
N LEU A 309 -22.76 29.91 21.36
CA LEU A 309 -24.18 29.79 21.69
C LEU A 309 -24.48 30.40 23.06
N LYS A 310 -23.62 30.17 24.06
CA LYS A 310 -23.72 30.82 25.39
C LYS A 310 -23.59 32.34 25.31
N GLU A 311 -22.61 32.85 24.57
CA GLU A 311 -22.42 34.30 24.37
C GLU A 311 -23.61 34.94 23.65
N GLU A 312 -24.20 34.26 22.67
CA GLU A 312 -25.41 34.72 21.98
C GLU A 312 -26.63 34.72 22.92
N GLU A 313 -26.78 33.70 23.76
CA GLU A 313 -27.84 33.62 24.76
C GLU A 313 -27.73 34.74 25.80
N GLU A 314 -26.53 34.99 26.35
CA GLU A 314 -26.26 36.12 27.25
C GLU A 314 -26.56 37.47 26.58
N LEU A 315 -26.19 37.66 25.31
CA LEU A 315 -26.48 38.89 24.59
C LEU A 315 -28.00 39.09 24.39
N ARG A 316 -28.73 38.00 24.11
CA ARG A 316 -30.20 38.02 24.00
C ARG A 316 -30.83 38.36 25.34
N GLU A 317 -30.30 37.86 26.44
CA GLU A 317 -30.77 38.17 27.80
C GLU A 317 -30.53 39.65 28.15
N ARG A 318 -29.32 40.17 27.93
CA ARG A 318 -29.01 41.60 28.14
C ARG A 318 -29.91 42.53 27.31
N LYS A 319 -30.21 42.17 26.06
CA LYS A 319 -31.16 42.92 25.22
C LYS A 319 -32.58 42.90 25.78
N ARG A 320 -33.02 41.77 26.38
CA ARG A 320 -34.32 41.68 27.05
C ARG A 320 -34.35 42.56 28.30
N GLU A 321 -33.30 42.55 29.11
CA GLU A 321 -33.16 43.39 30.30
C GLU A 321 -33.14 44.90 29.95
N GLU A 322 -32.36 45.31 28.94
CA GLU A 322 -32.33 46.72 28.50
C GLU A 322 -33.70 47.17 27.99
N LYS A 323 -34.40 46.31 27.24
CA LYS A 323 -35.76 46.60 26.76
C LYS A 323 -36.76 46.71 27.91
N GLN A 324 -36.60 45.95 28.99
CA GLN A 324 -37.41 46.10 30.21
C GLN A 324 -37.09 47.42 30.93
N ARG A 325 -35.81 47.75 31.13
CA ARG A 325 -35.39 49.03 31.74
C ARG A 325 -35.93 50.24 30.98
N ARG A 326 -35.85 50.24 29.64
CA ARG A 326 -36.43 51.32 28.80
C ARG A 326 -37.95 51.43 28.95
N LYS A 327 -38.66 50.32 29.11
CA LYS A 327 -40.11 50.33 29.36
C LYS A 327 -40.43 50.91 30.74
N GLU A 328 -39.66 50.56 31.77
CA GLU A 328 -39.83 51.11 33.12
C GLU A 328 -39.52 52.61 33.16
N GLU A 329 -38.44 53.05 32.52
CA GLU A 329 -38.09 54.47 32.44
C GLU A 329 -39.17 55.28 31.72
N ARG A 330 -39.71 54.76 30.61
CA ARG A 330 -40.82 55.38 29.89
C ARG A 330 -42.07 55.50 30.76
N LYS A 331 -42.42 54.46 31.52
CA LYS A 331 -43.55 54.51 32.47
C LYS A 331 -43.33 55.55 33.57
N ARG A 332 -42.11 55.68 34.11
CA ARG A 332 -41.78 56.72 35.10
C ARG A 332 -41.91 58.13 34.53
N ARG A 333 -41.45 58.35 33.29
CA ARG A 333 -41.60 59.65 32.61
C ARG A 333 -43.06 60.00 32.36
N GLU A 334 -43.87 59.02 31.90
CA GLU A 334 -45.32 59.20 31.70
C GLU A 334 -46.04 59.51 33.03
N GLU A 335 -45.62 58.90 34.14
CA GLU A 335 -46.15 59.18 35.49
C GLU A 335 -45.75 60.56 36.03
N GLU A 336 -44.50 60.98 35.81
CA GLU A 336 -44.02 62.32 36.20
C GLU A 336 -44.70 63.43 35.38
N GLU A 337 -44.90 63.21 34.08
CA GLU A 337 -45.64 64.15 33.22
C GLU A 337 -47.11 64.26 33.64
N ARG A 338 -47.73 63.15 34.07
CA ARG A 338 -49.09 63.17 34.62
C ARG A 338 -49.16 63.97 35.92
N ARG A 339 -48.19 63.80 36.82
CA ARG A 339 -48.07 64.61 38.06
C ARG A 339 -47.90 66.10 37.78
N ARG A 340 -47.05 66.48 36.81
CA ARG A 340 -46.87 67.89 36.43
C ARG A 340 -48.15 68.50 35.86
N LYS A 341 -48.89 67.76 35.04
CA LYS A 341 -50.19 68.21 34.51
C LYS A 341 -51.24 68.36 35.61
N GLU A 342 -51.23 67.49 36.61
CA GLU A 342 -52.10 67.63 37.81
C GLU A 342 -51.74 68.89 38.62
N GLU A 343 -50.45 69.16 38.85
CA GLU A 343 -49.98 70.36 39.57
C GLU A 343 -50.27 71.67 38.80
N GLU A 344 -50.08 71.68 37.49
CA GLU A 344 -50.35 72.84 36.63
C GLU A 344 -51.87 73.15 36.56
N ALA A 345 -52.70 72.11 36.50
CA ALA A 345 -54.15 72.26 36.59
C ALA A 345 -54.61 72.80 37.96
N GLN A 346 -53.90 72.47 39.05
CA GLN A 346 -54.15 73.05 40.37
C GLN A 346 -53.79 74.55 40.42
N ARG A 347 -52.64 74.93 39.86
CA ARG A 347 -52.21 76.34 39.78
C ARG A 347 -53.13 77.19 38.90
N LEU A 348 -53.64 76.61 37.81
CA LEU A 348 -54.57 77.32 36.93
C LEU A 348 -55.92 77.56 37.62
N LYS A 349 -56.40 76.61 38.43
CA LYS A 349 -57.62 76.79 39.25
C LYS A 349 -57.44 77.87 40.32
N GLU A 350 -56.28 77.93 40.96
CA GLU A 350 -55.96 79.01 41.92
C GLU A 350 -55.87 80.39 41.25
N ALA A 351 -55.34 80.46 40.02
CA ALA A 351 -55.28 81.70 39.24
C ALA A 351 -56.65 82.14 38.70
N GLU A 352 -57.52 81.20 38.34
CA GLU A 352 -58.90 81.46 37.92
C GLU A 352 -59.75 81.97 39.10
N GLU A 353 -59.54 81.44 40.30
CA GLU A 353 -60.20 81.96 41.52
C GLU A 353 -59.75 83.39 41.88
N GLN A 354 -58.51 83.77 41.55
CA GLN A 354 -58.03 85.15 41.70
C GLN A 354 -58.58 86.10 40.62
N ARG A 355 -58.77 85.63 39.38
CA ARG A 355 -59.36 86.43 38.30
C ARG A 355 -60.88 86.58 38.41
N LEU A 356 -61.59 85.60 38.96
CA LEU A 356 -63.04 85.69 39.19
C LEU A 356 -63.40 86.75 40.26
N ARG A 357 -62.47 87.02 41.20
CA ARG A 357 -62.60 88.13 42.17
C ARG A 357 -62.35 89.52 41.55
N GLU A 358 -61.72 89.60 40.38
CA GLU A 358 -61.53 90.85 39.61
C GLU A 358 -62.62 91.05 38.52
N GLU A 359 -63.26 89.98 38.03
CA GLU A 359 -64.30 90.06 37.00
C GLU A 359 -65.72 90.32 37.56
N GLU A 360 -65.95 90.10 38.86
CA GLU A 360 -67.23 90.39 39.53
C GLU A 360 -67.49 91.91 39.74
N GLU A 361 -66.45 92.75 39.66
CA GLU A 361 -66.57 94.22 39.78
C GLU A 361 -66.97 94.91 38.45
N LEU A 362 -66.81 94.22 37.31
CA LEU A 362 -67.07 94.77 35.96
C LEU A 362 -68.25 94.13 35.23
N ARG A 363 -68.96 93.19 35.87
CA ARG A 363 -70.11 92.48 35.29
C ARG A 363 -71.47 92.82 35.93
N ARG A 364 -71.59 94.04 36.47
CA ARG A 364 -72.87 94.65 36.92
C ARG A 364 -73.41 95.78 36.02
N LYS A 365 -72.92 95.88 34.77
CA LYS A 365 -73.41 96.83 33.76
C LYS A 365 -73.38 96.29 32.33
N ALA A 366 -74.00 95.13 32.07
CA ALA A 366 -74.52 94.75 30.74
C ALA A 366 -75.01 93.29 30.75
N GLU A 367 -75.91 92.97 31.68
CA GLU A 367 -76.90 91.94 31.36
C GLU A 367 -78.03 92.67 30.63
N GLU A 368 -78.55 92.03 29.57
CA GLU A 368 -79.87 92.31 29.00
C GLU A 368 -80.00 93.37 27.88
N GLU A 369 -79.56 93.03 26.66
CA GLU A 369 -80.43 93.22 25.49
C GLU A 369 -80.01 92.31 24.32
N ALA A 370 -81.00 91.76 23.61
CA ALA A 370 -80.87 90.96 22.38
C ALA A 370 -80.50 89.46 22.53
N ARG A 371 -81.15 88.82 23.49
CA ARG A 371 -81.56 87.41 23.39
C ARG A 371 -82.49 87.19 22.17
N LYS A 372 -82.26 86.09 21.45
CA LYS A 372 -83.25 85.34 20.64
C LYS A 372 -83.93 86.03 19.44
N LYS A 373 -83.38 85.75 18.25
CA LYS A 373 -84.10 85.17 17.09
C LYS A 373 -83.11 85.03 15.93
N ARG A 374 -82.42 83.89 15.85
CA ARG A 374 -81.74 83.37 14.63
C ARG A 374 -81.09 81.99 14.85
N GLU A 375 -81.58 81.21 15.82
CA GLU A 375 -80.92 79.97 16.26
C GLU A 375 -81.53 78.68 15.69
N GLU A 376 -82.51 78.75 14.78
CA GLU A 376 -83.24 77.53 14.38
C GLU A 376 -83.19 77.17 12.88
N GLU A 377 -82.62 78.01 12.02
CA GLU A 377 -82.53 77.72 10.56
C GLU A 377 -81.11 77.35 10.08
N GLU A 378 -80.07 77.61 10.88
CA GLU A 378 -78.67 77.33 10.53
C GLU A 378 -78.21 75.91 10.92
N LEU A 379 -78.88 75.31 11.92
CA LEU A 379 -78.54 73.98 12.47
C LEU A 379 -78.91 72.82 11.53
N LYS A 380 -79.77 73.05 10.52
CA LYS A 380 -80.18 72.03 9.55
C LYS A 380 -79.26 71.95 8.33
N ARG A 381 -78.58 73.04 7.95
CA ARG A 381 -77.57 73.05 6.87
C ARG A 381 -76.23 72.47 7.31
N GLN A 382 -75.84 72.63 8.58
CA GLN A 382 -74.56 72.12 9.09
C GLN A 382 -74.51 70.59 9.22
N ARG A 383 -75.65 69.91 9.44
CA ARG A 383 -75.70 68.44 9.59
C ARG A 383 -75.56 67.68 8.27
N GLU A 384 -76.01 68.24 7.13
CA GLU A 384 -75.86 67.61 5.81
C GLU A 384 -74.46 67.81 5.20
N GLU A 385 -73.79 68.92 5.52
CA GLU A 385 -72.42 69.20 5.05
C GLU A 385 -71.35 68.41 5.83
N GLU A 386 -71.59 68.13 7.12
CA GLU A 386 -70.70 67.33 7.97
C GLU A 386 -70.73 65.84 7.62
N GLU A 387 -71.90 65.28 7.25
CA GLU A 387 -72.01 63.86 6.86
C GLU A 387 -71.33 63.58 5.50
N ARG A 388 -71.35 64.55 4.58
CA ARG A 388 -70.65 64.47 3.28
C ARG A 388 -69.14 64.61 3.41
N ARG A 389 -68.63 65.42 4.36
CA ARG A 389 -67.20 65.53 4.65
C ARG A 389 -66.62 64.27 5.28
N ARG A 390 -67.34 63.65 6.23
CA ARG A 390 -66.88 62.42 6.90
C ARG A 390 -66.70 61.25 5.93
N ARG A 391 -67.59 61.08 4.93
CA ARG A 391 -67.46 60.00 3.93
C ARG A 391 -66.26 60.19 2.99
N VAL A 392 -65.95 61.43 2.60
CA VAL A 392 -64.79 61.75 1.75
C VAL A 392 -63.47 61.62 2.53
N GLU A 393 -63.47 61.98 3.81
CA GLU A 393 -62.30 61.86 4.69
C GLU A 393 -61.96 60.41 5.03
N GLU A 394 -62.96 59.55 5.25
CA GLU A 394 -62.77 58.12 5.50
C GLU A 394 -62.26 57.36 4.26
N GLU A 395 -62.75 57.73 3.06
CA GLU A 395 -62.27 57.16 1.79
C GLU A 395 -60.83 57.58 1.46
N LEU A 396 -60.46 58.85 1.73
CA LEU A 396 -59.08 59.33 1.60
C LEU A 396 -58.13 58.70 2.61
N ARG A 397 -58.61 58.37 3.81
CA ARG A 397 -57.79 57.71 4.85
C ARG A 397 -57.50 56.25 4.49
N ARG A 398 -58.50 55.49 4.02
CA ARG A 398 -58.29 54.11 3.53
C ARG A 398 -57.30 54.06 2.36
N ARG A 399 -57.40 54.99 1.41
CA ARG A 399 -56.49 55.05 0.27
C ARG A 399 -55.04 55.35 0.66
N ARG A 400 -54.82 56.16 1.70
CA ARG A 400 -53.48 56.44 2.26
C ARG A 400 -52.91 55.24 3.03
N GLU A 401 -53.76 54.54 3.79
CA GLU A 401 -53.36 53.34 4.55
C GLU A 401 -52.97 52.19 3.59
N GLU A 402 -53.73 51.97 2.51
CA GLU A 402 -53.40 50.97 1.47
C GLU A 402 -52.13 51.33 0.68
N GLU A 403 -51.91 52.62 0.38
CA GLU A 403 -50.70 53.06 -0.32
C GLU A 403 -49.44 52.96 0.56
N GLU A 404 -49.55 53.25 1.87
CA GLU A 404 -48.46 53.05 2.83
C GLU A 404 -48.14 51.55 3.03
N GLU A 405 -49.14 50.69 3.11
CA GLU A 405 -48.94 49.24 3.26
C GLU A 405 -48.26 48.65 2.01
N ARG A 406 -48.68 49.08 0.81
CA ARG A 406 -48.05 48.68 -0.45
C ARG A 406 -46.60 49.15 -0.54
N LYS A 407 -46.28 50.38 -0.09
CA LYS A 407 -44.90 50.89 -0.04
C LYS A 407 -44.02 50.13 0.95
N ARG A 408 -44.55 49.74 2.11
CA ARG A 408 -43.80 48.93 3.09
C ARG A 408 -43.48 47.52 2.56
N LEU A 409 -44.44 46.88 1.90
CA LEU A 409 -44.23 45.57 1.27
C LEU A 409 -43.22 45.63 0.12
N GLU A 410 -43.25 46.70 -0.68
CA GLU A 410 -42.30 46.92 -1.78
C GLU A 410 -40.88 47.23 -1.27
N GLU A 411 -40.75 48.01 -0.20
CA GLU A 411 -39.46 48.30 0.45
C GLU A 411 -38.87 47.05 1.13
N GLU A 412 -39.70 46.24 1.79
CA GLU A 412 -39.27 44.98 2.40
C GLU A 412 -38.83 43.96 1.33
N ALA A 413 -39.57 43.86 0.22
CA ALA A 413 -39.19 43.01 -0.91
C ALA A 413 -37.87 43.46 -1.56
N ARG A 414 -37.63 44.77 -1.65
CA ARG A 414 -36.37 45.34 -2.15
C ARG A 414 -35.20 45.05 -1.21
N ARG A 415 -35.38 45.21 0.11
CA ARG A 415 -34.34 44.90 1.11
C ARG A 415 -33.95 43.42 1.08
N ARG A 416 -34.92 42.50 0.92
CA ARG A 416 -34.64 41.07 0.79
C ARG A 416 -33.80 40.75 -0.45
N ARG A 417 -34.12 41.35 -1.61
CA ARG A 417 -33.35 41.19 -2.85
C ARG A 417 -31.94 41.76 -2.73
N GLU A 418 -31.79 42.94 -2.12
CA GLU A 418 -30.47 43.55 -1.89
C GLU A 418 -29.61 42.72 -0.90
N GLU A 419 -30.23 42.15 0.14
CA GLU A 419 -29.54 41.29 1.10
C GLU A 419 -29.14 39.92 0.49
N GLU A 420 -29.98 39.37 -0.39
CA GLU A 420 -29.69 38.13 -1.13
C GLU A 420 -28.54 38.32 -2.13
N ILE A 421 -28.52 39.44 -2.85
CA ILE A 421 -27.39 39.82 -3.73
C ILE A 421 -26.11 40.04 -2.93
N ARG A 422 -26.19 40.65 -1.73
CA ARG A 422 -25.03 40.83 -0.85
C ARG A 422 -24.46 39.49 -0.38
N LYS A 423 -25.32 38.58 0.08
CA LYS A 423 -24.91 37.23 0.52
C LYS A 423 -24.31 36.42 -0.62
N ALA A 424 -24.88 36.51 -1.82
CA ALA A 424 -24.33 35.85 -3.01
C ALA A 424 -22.91 36.35 -3.36
N ARG A 425 -22.66 37.67 -3.26
CA ARG A 425 -21.33 38.25 -3.47
C ARG A 425 -20.32 37.83 -2.40
N GLU A 426 -20.73 37.82 -1.13
CA GLU A 426 -19.88 37.36 -0.02
C GLU A 426 -19.52 35.87 -0.17
N GLU A 427 -20.47 35.03 -0.60
CA GLU A 427 -20.23 33.61 -0.85
C GLU A 427 -19.30 33.36 -2.05
N GLU A 428 -19.46 34.14 -3.13
CA GLU A 428 -18.58 34.09 -4.30
C GLU A 428 -17.14 34.52 -3.95
N GLU A 429 -16.98 35.56 -3.12
CA GLU A 429 -15.66 36.03 -2.67
C GLU A 429 -14.98 35.02 -1.74
N LEU A 430 -15.73 34.37 -0.83
CA LEU A 430 -15.24 33.27 0.00
C LEU A 430 -14.81 32.06 -0.83
N ARG A 431 -15.61 31.67 -1.83
CA ARG A 431 -15.25 30.59 -2.77
C ARG A 431 -13.99 30.92 -3.55
N ARG A 432 -13.84 32.17 -4.01
CA ARG A 432 -12.65 32.62 -4.73
C ARG A 432 -11.40 32.61 -3.84
N ARG A 433 -11.49 33.11 -2.59
CA ARG A 433 -10.38 33.06 -1.63
C ARG A 433 -9.96 31.62 -1.31
N TYR A 434 -10.93 30.72 -1.14
CA TYR A 434 -10.65 29.30 -0.91
C TYR A 434 -9.97 28.63 -2.12
N GLN A 435 -10.38 28.96 -3.34
CA GLN A 435 -9.72 28.48 -4.56
C GLN A 435 -8.30 29.05 -4.72
N GLU A 436 -8.09 30.34 -4.41
CA GLU A 436 -6.77 30.97 -4.42
C GLU A 436 -5.83 30.36 -3.36
N GLU A 437 -6.33 30.05 -2.16
CA GLU A 437 -5.55 29.35 -1.13
C GLU A 437 -5.18 27.92 -1.53
N LEU A 438 -6.09 27.16 -2.13
CA LEU A 438 -5.81 25.82 -2.65
C LEU A 438 -4.75 25.85 -3.74
N ARG A 439 -4.85 26.81 -4.66
CA ARG A 439 -3.88 27.01 -5.73
C ARG A 439 -2.51 27.38 -5.17
N ARG A 440 -2.46 28.27 -4.19
CA ARG A 440 -1.22 28.67 -3.52
C ARG A 440 -0.56 27.49 -2.79
N LYS A 441 -1.34 26.66 -2.10
CA LYS A 441 -0.82 25.44 -1.44
C LYS A 441 -0.25 24.45 -2.45
N TRP A 442 -0.91 24.27 -3.58
CA TRP A 442 -0.43 23.40 -4.65
C TRP A 442 0.85 23.93 -5.31
N GLU A 443 0.94 25.24 -5.58
CA GLU A 443 2.14 25.88 -6.11
C GLU A 443 3.31 25.84 -5.09
N GLU A 444 3.04 26.00 -3.79
CA GLU A 444 4.04 25.86 -2.72
C GLU A 444 4.52 24.41 -2.57
N GLU A 445 3.63 23.42 -2.69
CA GLU A 445 4.00 22.00 -2.66
C GLU A 445 4.82 21.59 -3.89
N GLU A 446 4.42 22.05 -5.08
CA GLU A 446 5.16 21.80 -6.32
C GLU A 446 6.56 22.45 -6.28
N ALA A 447 6.65 23.68 -5.75
CA ALA A 447 7.93 24.34 -5.53
C ALA A 447 8.79 23.63 -4.48
N ARG A 448 8.18 23.08 -3.42
CA ARG A 448 8.90 22.27 -2.41
C ARG A 448 9.45 20.99 -3.05
N ARG A 449 8.62 20.28 -3.81
CA ARG A 449 9.02 19.06 -4.53
C ARG A 449 10.15 19.32 -5.52
N LYS A 450 10.09 20.42 -6.29
CA LYS A 450 11.19 20.83 -7.19
C LYS A 450 12.49 21.10 -6.43
N ARG A 451 12.44 21.75 -5.26
CA ARG A 451 13.62 21.98 -4.42
C ARG A 451 14.18 20.69 -3.82
N GLU A 452 13.32 19.78 -3.40
CA GLU A 452 13.72 18.45 -2.91
C GLU A 452 14.37 17.61 -4.02
N GLU A 453 13.79 17.61 -5.22
CA GLU A 453 14.36 16.93 -6.40
C GLU A 453 15.70 17.56 -6.82
N GLU A 454 15.85 18.88 -6.74
CA GLU A 454 17.13 19.56 -7.03
C GLU A 454 18.21 19.24 -5.99
N LEU A 455 17.85 19.19 -4.70
CA LEU A 455 18.76 18.78 -3.63
C LEU A 455 19.16 17.31 -3.76
N TRP A 456 18.23 16.44 -4.11
CA TRP A 456 18.51 15.03 -4.37
C TRP A 456 19.48 14.85 -5.53
N ARG A 457 19.24 15.55 -6.65
CA ARG A 457 20.15 15.54 -7.81
C ARG A 457 21.55 16.04 -7.45
N ARG A 458 21.67 17.10 -6.65
CA ARG A 458 22.97 17.60 -6.17
C ARG A 458 23.68 16.59 -5.28
N GLN A 459 22.95 15.90 -4.39
CA GLN A 459 23.54 14.85 -3.55
C GLN A 459 24.01 13.66 -4.37
N GLU A 460 23.23 13.23 -5.35
CA GLU A 460 23.60 12.14 -6.26
C GLU A 460 24.82 12.50 -7.11
N GLU A 461 24.89 13.72 -7.65
CA GLU A 461 26.04 14.23 -8.38
C GLU A 461 27.29 14.32 -7.49
N GLU A 462 27.16 14.77 -6.24
CA GLU A 462 28.26 14.83 -5.27
C GLU A 462 28.74 13.43 -4.88
N GLU A 463 27.83 12.46 -4.73
CA GLU A 463 28.17 11.06 -4.45
C GLU A 463 28.88 10.40 -5.63
N LEU A 464 28.42 10.63 -6.85
CA LEU A 464 29.08 10.17 -8.07
C LEU A 464 30.48 10.78 -8.20
N LEU A 465 30.63 12.06 -7.92
CA LEU A 465 31.93 12.73 -7.92
C LEU A 465 32.86 12.17 -6.84
N ARG A 466 32.33 11.84 -5.66
CA ARG A 466 33.08 11.18 -4.59
C ARG A 466 33.55 9.78 -4.99
N LYS A 467 32.66 8.96 -5.57
CA LYS A 467 33.00 7.62 -6.08
C LYS A 467 34.05 7.70 -7.19
N ALA A 468 33.94 8.66 -8.11
CA ALA A 468 34.93 8.89 -9.16
C ALA A 468 36.32 9.25 -8.58
N ARG A 469 36.37 10.12 -7.55
CA ARG A 469 37.62 10.47 -6.85
C ARG A 469 38.23 9.28 -6.09
N GLU A 470 37.40 8.46 -5.44
CA GLU A 470 37.84 7.23 -4.76
C GLU A 470 38.39 6.21 -5.77
N GLU A 471 37.74 6.06 -6.93
CA GLU A 471 38.22 5.19 -8.00
C GLU A 471 39.53 5.71 -8.62
N GLU A 472 39.67 7.01 -8.84
CA GLU A 472 40.92 7.61 -9.32
C GLU A 472 42.07 7.38 -8.33
N LEU A 473 41.81 7.57 -7.03
CA LEU A 473 42.78 7.26 -5.97
C LEU A 473 43.15 5.77 -5.97
N ARG A 474 42.17 4.89 -6.12
CA ARG A 474 42.40 3.44 -6.20
C ARG A 474 43.27 3.08 -7.40
N ARG A 475 42.94 3.58 -8.60
CA ARG A 475 43.74 3.36 -9.82
C ARG A 475 45.17 3.88 -9.65
N ARG A 476 45.35 5.02 -8.97
CA ARG A 476 46.66 5.58 -8.67
C ARG A 476 47.47 4.72 -7.70
N LEU A 477 46.82 4.15 -6.68
CA LEU A 477 47.46 3.22 -5.74
C LEU A 477 47.81 1.89 -6.41
N GLU A 478 46.91 1.33 -7.22
CA GLU A 478 47.15 0.11 -8.00
C GLU A 478 48.30 0.30 -9.00
N PHE A 479 48.37 1.47 -9.65
CA PHE A 479 49.49 1.82 -10.52
C PHE A 479 50.82 1.92 -9.75
N GLN A 480 50.84 2.57 -8.57
CA GLN A 480 52.04 2.62 -7.73
C GLN A 480 52.47 1.23 -7.25
N GLU A 481 51.53 0.36 -6.90
CA GLU A 481 51.85 -1.00 -6.49
C GLU A 481 52.38 -1.84 -7.66
N ALA A 482 51.83 -1.67 -8.86
CA ALA A 482 52.32 -2.32 -10.07
C ALA A 482 53.77 -1.89 -10.39
N VAL A 483 54.07 -0.59 -10.30
CA VAL A 483 55.43 -0.07 -10.45
C VAL A 483 56.36 -0.68 -9.41
N ARG A 484 55.95 -0.73 -8.12
CA ARG A 484 56.75 -1.35 -7.06
C ARG A 484 57.03 -2.83 -7.33
N ARG A 485 56.03 -3.59 -7.78
CA ARG A 485 56.19 -5.01 -8.15
C ARG A 485 57.12 -5.20 -9.34
N GLU A 486 57.09 -4.30 -10.31
CA GLU A 486 57.99 -4.32 -11.47
C GLU A 486 59.43 -4.01 -11.05
N GLU A 487 59.64 -3.02 -10.18
CA GLU A 487 60.96 -2.71 -9.60
C GLU A 487 61.51 -3.88 -8.76
N GLU A 488 60.68 -4.53 -7.94
CA GLU A 488 61.04 -5.73 -7.18
C GLU A 488 61.41 -6.90 -8.12
N ALA A 489 60.65 -7.11 -9.19
CA ALA A 489 60.92 -8.13 -10.19
C ALA A 489 62.19 -7.84 -10.99
N GLU A 490 62.46 -6.58 -11.35
CA GLU A 490 63.70 -6.16 -11.99
C GLU A 490 64.89 -6.34 -11.05
N GLY A 491 64.73 -6.03 -9.77
CA GLY A 491 65.71 -6.32 -8.71
C GLY A 491 66.05 -7.80 -8.63
N LEU A 492 65.05 -8.69 -8.65
CA LEU A 492 65.26 -10.14 -8.70
C LEU A 492 65.97 -10.58 -9.99
N ARG A 493 65.61 -10.00 -11.15
CA ARG A 493 66.27 -10.29 -12.42
C ARG A 493 67.74 -9.87 -12.38
N ARG A 494 68.06 -8.70 -11.83
CA ARG A 494 69.43 -8.23 -11.62
C ARG A 494 70.22 -9.17 -10.71
N LEU A 495 69.64 -9.57 -9.57
CA LEU A 495 70.27 -10.55 -8.66
C LEU A 495 70.48 -11.91 -9.32
N LYS A 496 69.55 -12.36 -10.18
CA LYS A 496 69.69 -13.62 -10.92
C LYS A 496 70.79 -13.53 -11.99
N VAL A 497 70.89 -12.41 -12.70
CA VAL A 497 71.98 -12.15 -13.65
C VAL A 497 73.32 -12.08 -12.91
N GLU A 498 73.38 -11.43 -11.75
CA GLU A 498 74.58 -11.35 -10.93
C GLU A 498 74.97 -12.72 -10.35
N GLY A 499 73.99 -13.52 -9.90
CA GLY A 499 74.19 -14.90 -9.46
C GLY A 499 74.69 -15.81 -10.58
N LEU A 500 74.15 -15.68 -11.80
CA LEU A 500 74.65 -16.38 -12.99
C LEU A 500 76.06 -15.91 -13.36
N ARG A 501 76.37 -14.63 -13.19
CA ARG A 501 77.71 -14.07 -13.43
C ARG A 501 78.72 -14.60 -12.41
N LYS A 502 78.37 -14.65 -11.12
CA LYS A 502 79.18 -15.27 -10.06
C LYS A 502 79.37 -16.77 -10.29
N LYS A 503 78.31 -17.49 -10.67
CA LYS A 503 78.40 -18.91 -11.02
C LYS A 503 79.29 -19.15 -12.24
N ARG A 504 79.24 -18.27 -13.24
CA ARG A 504 80.12 -18.31 -14.41
C ARG A 504 81.57 -17.96 -14.05
N GLU A 505 81.79 -17.04 -13.11
CA GLU A 505 83.12 -16.73 -12.57
C GLU A 505 83.66 -17.89 -11.71
N GLU A 506 82.82 -18.57 -10.93
CA GLU A 506 83.17 -19.78 -10.18
C GLU A 506 83.49 -20.97 -11.12
N GLU A 507 82.67 -21.19 -12.15
CA GLU A 507 82.91 -22.21 -13.19
C GLU A 507 84.18 -21.93 -14.00
N LEU A 508 84.49 -20.65 -14.27
CA LEU A 508 85.76 -20.25 -14.89
C LEU A 508 86.95 -20.35 -13.92
N SER A 509 86.73 -20.25 -12.61
CA SER A 509 87.77 -20.43 -11.59
C SER A 509 88.06 -21.91 -11.25
N GLY A 510 87.13 -22.82 -11.60
CA GLY A 510 87.21 -24.26 -11.34
C GLY A 510 88.18 -25.05 -12.23
N GLY A 511 88.93 -24.39 -13.12
CA GLY A 511 89.82 -25.09 -14.05
C GLY A 511 91.04 -24.29 -14.48
N ARG A 512 92.08 -24.23 -13.63
CA ARG A 512 93.49 -24.52 -13.98
C ARG A 512 94.48 -24.00 -12.94
N LYS A 513 95.28 -24.92 -12.38
CA LYS A 513 96.58 -24.65 -11.77
C LYS A 513 97.69 -24.69 -12.85
N LYS A 514 98.45 -23.58 -12.88
CA LYS A 514 99.87 -23.38 -13.25
C LYS A 514 100.44 -23.90 -14.59
N GLU A 515 100.88 -22.95 -15.43
CA GLU A 515 102.25 -22.64 -15.91
C GLU A 515 102.07 -21.70 -17.14
N GLY A 516 102.65 -20.50 -17.26
CA GLY A 516 104.06 -20.14 -17.18
C GLY A 516 104.67 -20.04 -18.59
N LYS A 517 104.56 -18.89 -19.30
CA LYS A 517 105.56 -18.36 -20.28
C LYS A 517 105.14 -17.02 -20.92
N GLY A 518 106.16 -16.20 -21.17
CA GLY A 518 106.08 -14.78 -21.52
C GLY A 518 105.82 -14.40 -22.99
N LYS A 519 105.35 -13.15 -23.13
CA LYS A 519 105.75 -12.08 -24.08
C LYS A 519 105.88 -12.38 -25.59
N LYS A 520 105.05 -11.69 -26.40
CA LYS A 520 105.43 -10.68 -27.44
C LYS A 520 104.18 -10.19 -28.18
N ARG A 521 103.69 -8.95 -27.99
CA ARG A 521 103.87 -7.74 -28.85
C ARG A 521 102.62 -6.88 -28.55
N ARG A 522 102.54 -5.54 -28.60
CA ARG A 522 103.39 -4.36 -28.83
C ARG A 522 102.46 -3.21 -28.39
N GLU A 523 102.86 -2.30 -27.51
CA GLU A 523 103.47 -1.03 -27.91
C GLU A 523 102.69 -0.31 -29.02
N GLU A 524 101.56 0.34 -28.68
CA GLU A 524 101.08 1.54 -29.42
C GLU A 524 99.98 2.37 -28.72
N ASP A 525 99.15 1.84 -27.82
CA ASP A 525 97.98 2.61 -27.34
C ASP A 525 98.18 3.47 -26.08
N ARG A 526 99.35 3.39 -25.42
CA ARG A 526 99.63 4.19 -24.23
C ARG A 526 100.04 5.65 -24.53
N LYS A 527 100.29 6.00 -25.81
CA LYS A 527 100.58 7.37 -26.27
C LYS A 527 99.34 8.12 -26.80
N LYS A 528 98.22 7.43 -27.10
CA LYS A 528 96.97 8.07 -27.56
C LYS A 528 96.05 8.59 -26.44
N ARG A 529 96.19 8.05 -25.22
CA ARG A 529 95.31 8.41 -24.08
C ARG A 529 95.68 9.73 -23.38
N LYS A 530 96.91 10.23 -23.48
CA LYS A 530 97.35 11.49 -22.85
C LYS A 530 97.46 12.71 -23.79
N LYS A 531 97.27 12.54 -25.11
CA LYS A 531 97.30 13.62 -26.12
C LYS A 531 95.90 14.20 -26.43
N ARG A 532 94.83 13.44 -26.16
CA ARG A 532 93.43 13.89 -26.38
C ARG A 532 92.89 14.78 -25.26
N GLU A 533 93.50 14.76 -24.08
CA GLU A 533 93.02 15.48 -22.90
C GLU A 533 93.56 16.92 -22.80
N ARG A 534 94.59 17.28 -23.57
CA ARG A 534 95.23 18.61 -23.53
C ARG A 534 94.91 19.55 -24.70
N LYS A 535 94.19 19.08 -25.74
CA LYS A 535 93.87 19.91 -26.94
C LYS A 535 92.42 20.43 -26.99
N ARG A 536 91.53 19.98 -26.09
CA ARG A 536 90.13 20.43 -26.01
C ARG A 536 89.92 21.71 -25.18
N ARG A 537 90.94 22.21 -24.48
CA ARG A 537 90.83 23.37 -23.59
C ARG A 537 91.35 24.69 -24.17
N ARG A 538 91.59 24.80 -25.49
CA ARG A 538 92.26 25.98 -26.06
C ARG A 538 91.71 26.55 -27.38
N SER A 539 90.50 26.19 -27.82
CA SER A 539 89.99 26.70 -29.10
C SER A 539 88.46 26.76 -29.24
N GLU A 540 87.73 27.24 -28.24
CA GLU A 540 86.32 27.65 -28.43
C GLU A 540 86.07 28.97 -27.68
N GLY A 541 86.64 30.02 -28.26
CA GLY A 541 86.16 31.38 -28.11
C GLY A 541 86.04 31.96 -29.53
N ARG A 542 84.80 32.35 -29.89
CA ARG A 542 84.34 33.06 -31.10
C ARG A 542 84.15 32.28 -32.40
N GLU A 543 83.10 32.73 -33.11
CA GLU A 543 82.60 32.38 -34.47
C GLU A 543 81.68 31.14 -34.47
N GLY A 544 80.46 31.11 -35.00
CA GLY A 544 79.59 31.99 -35.80
C GLY A 544 78.37 31.13 -36.19
N TRP A 545 77.15 31.69 -36.25
CA TRP A 545 75.92 30.92 -36.53
C TRP A 545 75.95 30.33 -37.95
N SER A 546 75.84 29.00 -38.08
CA SER A 546 75.81 28.27 -39.35
C SER A 546 74.38 27.89 -39.75
N GLY A 547 74.10 27.87 -41.06
CA GLY A 547 72.77 27.66 -41.66
C GLY A 547 72.03 26.36 -41.32
N GLU A 548 72.64 25.42 -40.59
CA GLU A 548 71.97 24.20 -40.09
C GLU A 548 70.97 24.49 -38.94
N GLU A 549 71.13 25.60 -38.22
CA GLU A 549 70.19 26.01 -37.16
C GLU A 549 68.88 26.60 -37.73
N TRP A 550 68.88 27.11 -38.97
CA TRP A 550 67.67 27.64 -39.62
C TRP A 550 66.77 26.55 -40.21
N GLU A 551 67.34 25.47 -40.75
CA GLU A 551 66.56 24.34 -41.28
C GLU A 551 65.93 23.49 -40.17
N THR A 552 66.67 23.24 -39.08
CA THR A 552 66.15 22.53 -37.91
C THR A 552 65.00 23.30 -37.23
N SER A 553 65.06 24.64 -37.16
CA SER A 553 63.96 25.44 -36.60
C SER A 553 62.71 25.49 -37.49
N ARG A 554 62.85 25.37 -38.83
CA ARG A 554 61.72 25.29 -39.77
C ARG A 554 61.03 23.93 -39.75
N ASP A 555 61.79 22.86 -39.56
CA ASP A 555 61.26 21.50 -39.44
C ASP A 555 60.53 21.26 -38.12
N VAL A 556 61.02 21.83 -37.01
CA VAL A 556 60.32 21.81 -35.72
C VAL A 556 58.98 22.57 -35.81
N GLY A 557 58.93 23.71 -36.51
CA GLY A 557 57.70 24.48 -36.72
C GLY A 557 56.69 23.85 -37.68
N LYS A 558 57.12 22.98 -38.61
CA LYS A 558 56.21 22.18 -39.46
C LYS A 558 55.67 20.95 -38.71
N ARG A 559 56.50 20.28 -37.90
CA ARG A 559 56.06 19.16 -37.04
C ARG A 559 55.06 19.63 -35.98
N GLN A 560 55.33 20.74 -35.30
CA GLN A 560 54.39 21.31 -34.32
C GLN A 560 53.06 21.76 -34.94
N ARG A 561 53.05 22.19 -36.22
CA ARG A 561 51.80 22.49 -36.95
C ARG A 561 51.03 21.22 -37.31
N GLY A 562 51.71 20.18 -37.80
CA GLY A 562 51.10 18.89 -38.09
C GLY A 562 50.57 18.19 -36.83
N ASP A 563 51.28 18.26 -35.72
CA ASP A 563 50.86 17.70 -34.43
C ASP A 563 49.61 18.42 -33.88
N ARG A 564 49.55 19.76 -33.98
CA ARG A 564 48.34 20.54 -33.62
C ARG A 564 47.15 20.25 -34.53
N GLU A 565 47.38 20.03 -35.82
CA GLU A 565 46.33 19.70 -36.78
C GLU A 565 45.77 18.29 -36.55
N LEU A 566 46.64 17.33 -36.19
CA LEU A 566 46.25 15.99 -35.75
C LEU A 566 45.49 16.01 -34.43
N GLU A 567 45.90 16.84 -33.47
CA GLU A 567 45.22 17.01 -32.19
C GLU A 567 43.83 17.65 -32.38
N LEU A 568 43.70 18.67 -33.23
CA LEU A 568 42.40 19.24 -33.61
C LEU A 568 41.50 18.24 -34.33
N LYS A 569 42.07 17.35 -35.16
CA LYS A 569 41.31 16.30 -35.83
C LYS A 569 40.81 15.24 -34.84
N ARG A 570 41.64 14.82 -33.87
CA ARG A 570 41.24 13.93 -32.78
C ARG A 570 40.15 14.53 -31.91
N MET A 571 40.25 15.83 -31.58
CA MET A 571 39.22 16.53 -30.82
C MET A 571 37.87 16.58 -31.55
N ARG A 572 37.87 16.79 -32.88
CA ARG A 572 36.64 16.71 -33.68
C ARG A 572 36.08 15.29 -33.76
N GLU A 573 36.95 14.29 -33.93
CA GLU A 573 36.53 12.88 -33.93
C GLU A 573 35.96 12.46 -32.56
N GLU A 574 36.53 12.94 -31.44
CA GLU A 574 35.99 12.73 -30.09
C GLU A 574 34.67 13.47 -29.87
N GLU A 575 34.53 14.69 -30.40
CA GLU A 575 33.30 15.47 -30.34
C GLU A 575 32.18 14.80 -31.15
N GLU A 576 32.47 14.34 -32.37
CA GLU A 576 31.53 13.55 -33.19
C GLU A 576 31.14 12.23 -32.49
N GLN A 577 32.08 11.56 -31.82
CA GLN A 577 31.78 10.36 -31.03
C GLN A 577 30.88 10.66 -29.82
N ARG A 578 31.08 11.79 -29.14
CA ARG A 578 30.22 12.23 -28.03
C ARG A 578 28.83 12.61 -28.52
N GLU A 579 28.72 13.30 -29.67
CA GLU A 579 27.42 13.60 -30.28
C GLU A 579 26.69 12.32 -30.71
N LEU A 580 27.41 11.33 -31.24
CA LEU A 580 26.84 10.04 -31.59
C LEU A 580 26.37 9.25 -30.34
N GLN A 581 27.09 9.35 -29.23
CA GLN A 581 26.69 8.77 -27.95
C GLN A 581 25.43 9.44 -27.40
N LEU A 582 25.39 10.78 -27.37
CA LEU A 582 24.22 11.56 -26.96
C LEU A 582 23.00 11.28 -27.86
N ALA A 583 23.21 11.08 -29.16
CA ALA A 583 22.13 10.72 -30.08
C ALA A 583 21.56 9.32 -29.77
N LYS A 584 22.43 8.33 -29.45
CA LYS A 584 22.00 6.99 -29.04
C LYS A 584 21.27 6.99 -27.70
N GLU A 585 21.75 7.77 -26.73
CA GLU A 585 21.08 7.93 -25.44
C GLU A 585 19.69 8.55 -25.60
N ARG A 586 19.55 9.59 -26.43
CA ARG A 586 18.24 10.20 -26.75
C ARG A 586 17.30 9.23 -27.46
N GLU A 587 17.82 8.36 -28.34
CA GLU A 587 17.02 7.33 -29.00
C GLU A 587 16.58 6.25 -28.00
N GLU A 588 17.46 5.82 -27.10
CA GLU A 588 17.15 4.87 -26.03
C GLU A 588 16.12 5.45 -25.04
N GLU A 589 16.24 6.72 -24.69
CA GLU A 589 15.28 7.43 -23.83
C GLU A 589 13.89 7.51 -24.49
N LYS A 590 13.83 7.79 -25.81
CA LYS A 590 12.58 7.73 -26.57
C LYS A 590 11.96 6.33 -26.57
N ARG A 591 12.77 5.28 -26.76
CA ARG A 591 12.28 3.89 -26.71
C ARG A 591 11.78 3.51 -25.32
N LYS A 592 12.44 3.97 -24.26
CA LYS A 592 11.98 3.78 -22.87
C LYS A 592 10.67 4.52 -22.62
N ALA A 593 10.52 5.76 -23.10
CA ALA A 593 9.29 6.53 -22.98
C ALA A 593 8.11 5.88 -23.74
N GLU A 594 8.35 5.36 -24.95
CA GLU A 594 7.34 4.63 -25.72
C GLU A 594 6.93 3.31 -25.04
N GLU A 595 7.90 2.57 -24.47
CA GLU A 595 7.61 1.34 -23.72
C GLU A 595 6.84 1.63 -22.43
N GLU A 596 7.18 2.72 -21.73
CA GLU A 596 6.45 3.16 -20.54
C GLU A 596 5.02 3.58 -20.89
N GLU A 597 4.82 4.31 -21.99
CA GLU A 597 3.49 4.69 -22.47
C GLU A 597 2.66 3.44 -22.83
N LYS A 598 3.27 2.46 -23.51
CA LYS A 598 2.63 1.18 -23.82
C LYS A 598 2.22 0.43 -22.54
N ARG A 599 3.09 0.34 -21.55
CA ARG A 599 2.79 -0.26 -20.23
C ARG A 599 1.66 0.49 -19.52
N ARG A 600 1.61 1.82 -19.62
CA ARG A 600 0.51 2.63 -19.03
C ARG A 600 -0.82 2.35 -19.73
N ARG A 601 -0.84 2.21 -21.06
CA ARG A 601 -2.03 1.83 -21.82
C ARG A 601 -2.52 0.42 -21.46
N GLU A 602 -1.62 -0.56 -21.42
CA GLU A 602 -1.94 -1.93 -21.00
C GLU A 602 -2.48 -1.98 -19.57
N ALA A 603 -1.88 -1.22 -18.65
CA ALA A 603 -2.38 -1.13 -17.27
C ALA A 603 -3.76 -0.48 -17.18
N GLN A 604 -4.05 0.52 -18.03
CA GLN A 604 -5.37 1.16 -18.10
C GLN A 604 -6.43 0.21 -18.68
N GLU A 605 -6.09 -0.57 -19.70
CA GLU A 605 -6.96 -1.62 -20.24
C GLU A 605 -7.22 -2.75 -19.23
N GLN A 606 -6.20 -3.17 -18.48
CA GLN A 606 -6.38 -4.16 -17.41
C GLN A 606 -7.28 -3.64 -16.30
N ARG A 607 -7.14 -2.36 -15.92
CA ARG A 607 -8.03 -1.72 -14.93
C ARG A 607 -9.47 -1.64 -15.42
N SER A 608 -9.70 -1.25 -16.68
CA SER A 608 -11.05 -1.19 -17.24
C SER A 608 -11.69 -2.58 -17.39
N ALA A 609 -10.91 -3.60 -17.75
CA ALA A 609 -11.35 -5.00 -17.78
C ALA A 609 -11.67 -5.54 -16.37
N ALA A 610 -10.85 -5.21 -15.37
CA ALA A 610 -11.11 -5.55 -13.97
C ALA A 610 -12.37 -4.85 -13.44
N GLU A 611 -12.62 -3.61 -13.84
CA GLU A 611 -13.84 -2.90 -13.48
C GLU A 611 -15.08 -3.51 -14.16
N ALA A 612 -14.98 -3.88 -15.43
CA ALA A 612 -16.06 -4.55 -16.16
C ALA A 612 -16.43 -5.92 -15.55
N THR A 613 -15.43 -6.71 -15.15
CA THR A 613 -15.66 -7.99 -14.46
C THR A 613 -16.27 -7.81 -13.08
N ARG A 614 -15.83 -6.82 -12.29
CA ARG A 614 -16.47 -6.48 -11.01
C ARG A 614 -17.92 -6.04 -11.19
N LYS A 615 -18.22 -5.25 -12.23
CA LYS A 615 -19.60 -4.85 -12.57
C LYS A 615 -20.45 -6.07 -12.92
N LEU A 616 -19.94 -7.00 -13.72
CA LEU A 616 -20.63 -8.26 -14.05
C LEU A 616 -20.90 -9.13 -12.81
N GLN A 617 -19.91 -9.28 -11.93
CA GLN A 617 -20.06 -10.02 -10.68
C GLN A 617 -21.10 -9.35 -9.76
N ALA A 618 -21.08 -8.02 -9.64
CA ALA A 618 -22.07 -7.28 -8.88
C ALA A 618 -23.49 -7.46 -9.46
N THR A 619 -23.64 -7.50 -10.79
CA THR A 619 -24.95 -7.78 -11.40
C THR A 619 -25.43 -9.21 -11.13
N HIS A 620 -24.53 -10.20 -11.15
CA HIS A 620 -24.88 -11.59 -10.83
C HIS A 620 -25.33 -11.74 -9.36
N LEU A 621 -24.59 -11.13 -8.43
CA LEU A 621 -24.95 -11.12 -7.01
C LEU A 621 -26.29 -10.41 -6.77
N LEU A 622 -26.58 -9.32 -7.49
CA LEU A 622 -27.87 -8.65 -7.40
C LEU A 622 -29.02 -9.51 -7.94
N GLN A 623 -28.77 -10.31 -8.99
CA GLN A 623 -29.75 -11.28 -9.50
C GLN A 623 -30.00 -12.40 -8.49
N GLU A 624 -28.95 -12.99 -7.91
CA GLU A 624 -29.07 -14.01 -6.85
C GLU A 624 -29.83 -13.48 -5.62
N LEU A 625 -29.51 -12.27 -5.17
CA LEU A 625 -30.23 -11.62 -4.08
C LEU A 625 -31.71 -11.40 -4.41
N PHE A 626 -32.02 -11.01 -5.65
CA PHE A 626 -33.40 -10.83 -6.08
C PHE A 626 -34.19 -12.14 -6.10
N GLU A 627 -33.56 -13.24 -6.52
CA GLU A 627 -34.14 -14.58 -6.47
C GLU A 627 -34.36 -15.07 -5.04
N LEU A 628 -33.41 -14.82 -4.14
CA LEU A 628 -33.55 -15.15 -2.71
C LEU A 628 -34.69 -14.38 -2.05
N VAL A 629 -34.82 -13.07 -2.33
CA VAL A 629 -35.93 -12.25 -1.83
C VAL A 629 -37.27 -12.75 -2.39
N ARG A 630 -37.33 -13.14 -3.66
CA ARG A 630 -38.53 -13.78 -4.23
C ARG A 630 -38.86 -15.10 -3.55
N ALA A 631 -37.87 -15.95 -3.30
CA ALA A 631 -38.06 -17.23 -2.62
C ALA A 631 -38.52 -17.02 -1.17
N GLN A 632 -37.97 -16.02 -0.47
CA GLN A 632 -38.36 -15.67 0.89
C GLN A 632 -39.80 -15.14 0.93
N LYS A 633 -40.17 -14.25 0.01
CA LYS A 633 -41.54 -13.76 -0.11
C LYS A 633 -42.53 -14.89 -0.40
N LYS A 634 -42.16 -15.84 -1.26
CA LYS A 634 -42.97 -17.03 -1.53
C LYS A 634 -43.13 -17.90 -0.28
N ARG A 635 -42.06 -18.10 0.50
CA ARG A 635 -42.13 -18.82 1.78
C ARG A 635 -43.01 -18.10 2.80
N GLU A 636 -42.92 -16.77 2.89
CA GLU A 636 -43.79 -15.97 3.76
C GLU A 636 -45.25 -16.05 3.33
N GLU A 637 -45.54 -16.10 2.02
CA GLU A 637 -46.89 -16.32 1.49
C GLU A 637 -47.39 -17.73 1.81
N GLU A 638 -46.57 -18.76 1.63
CA GLU A 638 -46.88 -20.15 2.00
C GLU A 638 -47.07 -20.32 3.51
N GLU A 639 -46.29 -19.62 4.34
CA GLU A 639 -46.40 -19.63 5.80
C GLU A 639 -47.66 -18.87 6.26
N LYS A 640 -48.02 -17.76 5.61
CA LYS A 640 -49.29 -17.07 5.84
C LYS A 640 -50.49 -17.92 5.43
N GLU A 641 -50.39 -18.64 4.32
CA GLU A 641 -51.44 -19.56 3.86
C GLU A 641 -51.56 -20.78 4.80
N ALA A 642 -50.45 -21.33 5.28
CA ALA A 642 -50.41 -22.38 6.29
C ALA A 642 -50.95 -21.89 7.65
N ALA A 643 -50.63 -20.66 8.06
CA ALA A 643 -51.15 -20.04 9.27
C ALA A 643 -52.65 -19.75 9.15
N ALA A 644 -53.12 -19.30 7.99
CA ALA A 644 -54.55 -19.13 7.71
C ALA A 644 -55.30 -20.46 7.71
N ALA A 645 -54.70 -21.53 7.15
CA ALA A 645 -55.25 -22.89 7.19
C ALA A 645 -55.24 -23.47 8.61
N ALA A 646 -54.23 -23.15 9.42
CA ALA A 646 -54.17 -23.52 10.84
C ALA A 646 -55.22 -22.74 11.66
N ALA A 647 -55.40 -21.45 11.41
CA ALA A 647 -56.44 -20.63 12.03
C ALA A 647 -57.85 -21.12 11.65
N ALA A 648 -58.06 -21.55 10.41
CA ALA A 648 -59.31 -22.18 9.97
C ALA A 648 -59.57 -23.55 10.63
N ARG A 649 -58.51 -24.27 11.05
CA ARG A 649 -58.64 -25.49 11.86
C ARG A 649 -58.89 -25.20 13.34
N VAL A 650 -58.51 -24.02 13.82
CA VAL A 650 -58.71 -23.57 15.21
C VAL A 650 -60.07 -22.86 15.38
N SER A 651 -60.78 -22.49 14.31
CA SER A 651 -62.15 -21.93 14.37
C SER A 651 -63.25 -22.98 14.66
N CYS A 652 -62.93 -23.98 15.49
CA CYS A 652 -63.91 -24.83 16.18
C CYS A 652 -63.77 -24.66 17.70
N SER A 653 -63.60 -23.42 18.20
CA SER A 653 -64.00 -22.99 19.55
C SER A 653 -64.01 -21.46 19.61
N GLN A 654 -65.18 -20.85 19.74
CA GLN A 654 -65.36 -19.49 20.30
C GLN A 654 -64.91 -19.52 21.78
N GLU A 655 -64.39 -18.51 22.47
CA GLU A 655 -64.31 -17.04 22.34
C GLU A 655 -63.19 -16.57 23.30
N ASP A 656 -62.50 -15.47 22.99
CA ASP A 656 -62.26 -14.35 23.93
C ASP A 656 -61.52 -13.21 23.21
N SER A 657 -62.28 -12.17 22.89
CA SER A 657 -61.87 -11.01 22.10
C SER A 657 -61.62 -9.80 23.00
N SER A 658 -60.36 -9.56 23.37
CA SER A 658 -59.89 -8.24 23.81
C SER A 658 -58.37 -8.16 23.65
N ASP A 659 -57.65 -9.14 24.17
CA ASP A 659 -56.18 -9.15 24.17
C ASP A 659 -55.61 -9.36 22.76
N GLU A 660 -56.30 -10.14 21.92
CA GLU A 660 -55.89 -10.37 20.53
C GLU A 660 -56.05 -9.10 19.66
N ALA A 661 -57.00 -8.22 20.00
CA ALA A 661 -57.20 -6.96 19.30
C ALA A 661 -56.12 -5.94 19.67
N GLU A 662 -55.77 -5.84 20.96
CA GLU A 662 -54.64 -5.01 21.42
C GLU A 662 -53.31 -5.49 20.85
N LEU A 663 -53.05 -6.81 20.84
CA LEU A 663 -51.83 -7.37 20.27
C LEU A 663 -51.72 -7.10 18.76
N ARG A 664 -52.84 -7.16 18.03
CA ARG A 664 -52.91 -6.81 16.61
C ARG A 664 -52.67 -5.32 16.40
N GLU A 665 -53.20 -4.44 17.25
CA GLU A 665 -52.98 -3.00 17.15
C GLU A 665 -51.52 -2.62 17.46
N GLU A 666 -50.90 -3.27 18.46
CA GLU A 666 -49.49 -3.12 18.82
C GLU A 666 -48.56 -3.56 17.67
N LEU A 667 -48.88 -4.70 17.03
CA LEU A 667 -48.14 -5.19 15.85
C LEU A 667 -48.27 -4.25 14.66
N LEU A 668 -49.45 -3.69 14.43
CA LEU A 668 -49.71 -2.72 13.37
C LEU A 668 -48.92 -1.41 13.61
N ARG A 669 -48.81 -0.96 14.85
CA ARG A 669 -47.97 0.20 15.23
C ARG A 669 -46.48 -0.09 15.02
N GLN A 670 -46.00 -1.27 15.39
CA GLN A 670 -44.60 -1.66 15.13
C GLN A 670 -44.30 -1.76 13.63
N GLU A 671 -45.23 -2.32 12.84
CA GLU A 671 -45.09 -2.40 11.38
C GLU A 671 -45.05 -1.00 10.74
N GLN A 672 -45.93 -0.08 11.16
CA GLN A 672 -45.92 1.31 10.69
C GLN A 672 -44.60 2.02 11.03
N LEU A 673 -44.07 1.81 12.24
CA LEU A 673 -42.82 2.44 12.68
C LEU A 673 -41.60 1.87 11.95
N LEU A 674 -41.57 0.58 11.64
CA LEU A 674 -40.55 -0.05 10.79
C LEU A 674 -40.63 0.45 9.33
N ARG A 675 -41.84 0.60 8.80
CA ARG A 675 -42.07 1.13 7.45
C ARG A 675 -41.63 2.59 7.33
N GLU A 676 -41.88 3.41 8.35
CA GLU A 676 -41.41 4.79 8.39
C GLU A 676 -39.88 4.87 8.49
N LYS A 677 -39.25 4.01 9.30
CA LYS A 677 -37.77 3.91 9.37
C LYS A 677 -37.16 3.48 8.04
N LEU A 678 -37.77 2.51 7.34
CA LEU A 678 -37.32 2.07 6.01
C LEU A 678 -37.48 3.18 4.97
N LEU A 679 -38.58 3.93 5.00
CA LEU A 679 -38.79 5.07 4.10
C LEU A 679 -37.76 6.18 4.34
N ARG A 680 -37.49 6.54 5.60
CA ARG A 680 -36.44 7.52 5.94
C ARG A 680 -35.05 7.05 5.50
N ASN A 681 -34.75 5.76 5.62
CA ASN A 681 -33.47 5.20 5.18
C ASN A 681 -33.35 5.19 3.65
N LEU A 682 -34.42 4.84 2.93
CA LEU A 682 -34.49 4.94 1.47
C LEU A 682 -34.38 6.38 0.97
N GLU A 683 -35.00 7.34 1.66
CA GLU A 683 -34.85 8.76 1.35
C GLU A 683 -33.44 9.28 1.64
N ALA A 684 -32.82 8.88 2.75
CA ALA A 684 -31.44 9.20 3.07
C ALA A 684 -30.49 8.63 2.00
N LYS A 685 -30.71 7.39 1.56
CA LYS A 685 -29.92 6.75 0.49
C LYS A 685 -30.13 7.41 -0.86
N LYS A 686 -31.36 7.84 -1.19
CA LYS A 686 -31.65 8.66 -2.38
C LYS A 686 -30.96 10.03 -2.31
N ARG A 687 -30.93 10.67 -1.15
CA ARG A 687 -30.22 11.95 -0.93
C ARG A 687 -28.70 11.77 -1.06
N GLN A 688 -28.13 10.70 -0.51
CA GLN A 688 -26.71 10.37 -0.68
C GLN A 688 -26.38 10.13 -2.16
N LYS A 689 -27.19 9.32 -2.87
CA LYS A 689 -26.97 9.07 -4.29
C LYS A 689 -27.11 10.33 -5.16
N ALA A 690 -28.01 11.24 -4.79
CA ALA A 690 -28.14 12.55 -5.43
C ALA A 690 -26.95 13.47 -5.13
N LEU A 691 -26.38 13.42 -3.92
CA LEU A 691 -25.16 14.15 -3.56
C LEU A 691 -23.94 13.59 -4.29
N GLU A 692 -23.80 12.26 -4.37
CA GLU A 692 -22.75 11.61 -5.15
C GLU A 692 -22.85 11.96 -6.64
N ALA A 693 -24.06 11.91 -7.22
CA ALA A 693 -24.26 12.31 -8.61
C ALA A 693 -23.93 13.80 -8.85
N LYS A 694 -24.22 14.68 -7.89
CA LYS A 694 -23.84 16.11 -7.95
C LYS A 694 -22.32 16.30 -7.84
N LEU A 695 -21.66 15.56 -6.94
CA LEU A 695 -20.20 15.58 -6.81
C LEU A 695 -19.51 15.06 -8.08
N GLN A 696 -20.08 14.02 -8.69
CA GLN A 696 -19.56 13.41 -9.91
C GLN A 696 -19.79 14.30 -11.15
N SER A 697 -20.93 14.98 -11.22
CA SER A 697 -21.18 16.03 -12.22
C SER A 697 -20.25 17.24 -12.04
N SER A 698 -19.97 17.63 -10.80
CA SER A 698 -19.04 18.72 -10.49
C SER A 698 -17.59 18.34 -10.84
N ALA A 699 -17.19 17.09 -10.57
CA ALA A 699 -15.89 16.57 -10.95
C ALA A 699 -15.73 16.51 -12.49
N ASN A 700 -16.77 16.09 -13.22
CA ASN A 700 -16.75 16.08 -14.69
C ASN A 700 -16.69 17.50 -15.28
N GLN A 701 -17.42 18.46 -14.70
CA GLN A 701 -17.34 19.87 -15.11
C GLN A 701 -15.95 20.48 -14.84
N MET A 702 -15.29 20.09 -13.75
CA MET A 702 -13.90 20.51 -13.49
C MET A 702 -12.92 19.86 -14.47
N ALA A 703 -13.13 18.60 -14.85
CA ALA A 703 -12.31 17.92 -15.86
C ALA A 703 -12.48 18.55 -17.26
N ASP A 704 -13.70 18.93 -17.65
CA ASP A 704 -13.96 19.62 -18.91
C ASP A 704 -13.38 21.05 -18.92
N ALA A 705 -13.46 21.77 -17.80
CA ALA A 705 -12.81 23.09 -17.67
C ALA A 705 -11.27 22.99 -17.76
N SER A 706 -10.68 21.95 -17.17
CA SER A 706 -9.24 21.67 -17.31
C SER A 706 -8.85 21.32 -18.75
N ASN A 707 -9.67 20.55 -19.47
CA ASN A 707 -9.40 20.22 -20.88
C ASN A 707 -9.54 21.44 -21.82
N ILE A 708 -10.44 22.37 -21.53
CA ILE A 708 -10.59 23.63 -22.28
C ILE A 708 -9.40 24.58 -22.02
N LEU A 709 -8.86 24.60 -20.79
CA LEU A 709 -7.64 25.38 -20.46
C LEU A 709 -6.37 24.81 -21.12
N VAL A 710 -6.28 23.49 -21.27
CA VAL A 710 -5.16 22.82 -21.95
C VAL A 710 -5.20 23.03 -23.47
N SER A 711 -6.38 23.10 -24.08
CA SER A 711 -6.53 23.37 -25.52
C SER A 711 -6.35 24.85 -25.89
N ALA A 712 -6.75 25.77 -25.01
CA ALA A 712 -6.48 27.21 -25.16
C ALA A 712 -5.00 27.59 -24.99
N SER A 713 -4.20 26.74 -24.33
CA SER A 713 -2.75 26.94 -24.17
C SER A 713 -1.91 26.34 -25.32
N ARG A 714 -2.56 25.64 -26.27
CA ARG A 714 -1.93 25.03 -27.47
C ARG A 714 -2.28 25.74 -28.78
N SER A 715 -3.16 26.75 -28.74
CA SER A 715 -3.40 27.70 -29.84
C SER A 715 -2.72 29.01 -29.51
#